data_AF-A0A2G8KBS7-F1
#
_entry.id   AF-A0A2G8KBS7-F1
#
_cell.length_a   1.000
_cell.length_b   1.000
_cell.length_c   1.000
_cell.angle_alpha   90.00
_cell.angle_beta   90.00
_cell.angle_gamma   90.00
#
_symmetry.space_group_name_H-M   'P 1'
#
loop_
_entity.id
_entity.type
_entity.pdbx_description
1 polymer ?
#
loop_
_entity_poly.entity_id
_entity_poly.type
_entity_poly.pdbx_seq_one_letter_code
_entity_poly.pdbx_strand_id
1 'polypeptide(L)'
;DLYVDRLTENVDKLREQIALYEAQCQAQNEETKAAKEALFEARSEIESIELEKKQLLQQWNSSLIGMKRRDEAHSAMNEALSQQRQQIQSLQTEIEGYKKSIQKEQENNETLTLMLQKNEIDINSMRKQITTSQTKQEQLKQEYGAYSRMLHETEQNLNRATTDKTLRLNELVALRKQTEREYQEKLQLEENIMDAMRSKLTADKVTYYANKMAGKVRKGIAELEAARAKAENELSRDTLEYSHTSTRVESLRKTLDELDKEIHEKNDIISRSEGEIIKRNAVIERKQGLIDQYNKKVEAIAIEQRGEELGPLEAEVASLTKSIDTRTQDIADLQQFWLRQQLELVKMSKDKNNQQREVDNMKKALTILHMKKMRIEGEIEGQLSEKKDVERNIRNMQNDMLKLNQLLTKEGKLQENLEQDNILIETDFVLSLKEAEKESIEMQNKLEELSEEKERLLNSLVESERQIMLWEKKTQLAREAKATVDSEVGQGEIRAMNAEIHRMEVRHAQLMKLQEKLIQDMEKAVSRRDTIVTRGDAQAKLNKKVETKGAFQKKLAELKKRIKQVQQDANNSDKDIAELRGHQQLLSQQLEDKQKDFHQLQSAADTLDGDIERLQEVKQMNMTEILARQQRVKNYQSLKEGKYNLLCKTEAALETEMQKQTDKMHTIATIVDRLNQEFPHIQPAMRPIVLALSSRGVKED
;
A
#
# COMPACT_ATOMS: atom_id res chain seq x y z
N ASP A 1 152.45 -70.71 -131.02
CA ASP A 1 152.53 -70.14 -129.66
C ASP A 1 151.59 -68.96 -129.46
N LEU A 2 151.66 -67.86 -130.24
CA LEU A 2 150.82 -66.65 -130.03
C LEU A 2 149.27 -66.82 -130.03
N TYR A 3 148.74 -67.98 -130.43
CA TYR A 3 147.29 -68.27 -130.44
C TYR A 3 146.79 -68.90 -129.12
N VAL A 4 147.67 -69.55 -128.36
CA VAL A 4 147.29 -70.24 -127.11
C VAL A 4 147.03 -69.23 -126.00
N ASP A 5 147.97 -68.28 -125.79
CA ASP A 5 147.84 -67.22 -124.77
C ASP A 5 146.55 -66.40 -124.91
N ARG A 6 146.13 -66.13 -126.14
CA ARG A 6 144.91 -65.36 -126.42
C ARG A 6 143.62 -66.11 -126.09
N LEU A 7 143.66 -67.44 -126.01
CA LEU A 7 142.54 -68.26 -125.58
C LEU A 7 142.50 -68.40 -124.05
N THR A 8 143.64 -68.57 -123.38
CA THR A 8 143.70 -68.55 -121.91
C THR A 8 143.25 -67.20 -121.34
N GLU A 9 143.74 -66.08 -121.88
CA GLU A 9 143.33 -64.73 -121.41
C GLU A 9 141.81 -64.47 -121.57
N ASN A 10 141.17 -65.06 -122.59
CA ASN A 10 139.72 -65.00 -122.77
C ASN A 10 138.95 -65.94 -121.81
N VAL A 11 139.49 -67.12 -121.51
CA VAL A 11 138.90 -68.04 -120.53
C VAL A 11 138.94 -67.43 -119.13
N ASP A 12 140.03 -66.77 -118.76
CA ASP A 12 140.16 -66.12 -117.45
C ASP A 12 139.21 -64.92 -117.32
N LYS A 13 139.08 -64.07 -118.36
CA LYS A 13 138.06 -63.00 -118.39
C LYS A 13 136.62 -63.51 -118.28
N LEU A 14 136.31 -64.64 -118.91
CA LEU A 14 134.99 -65.27 -118.78
C LEU A 14 134.77 -65.86 -117.37
N ARG A 15 135.81 -66.41 -116.73
CA ARG A 15 135.74 -66.87 -115.33
C ARG A 15 135.53 -65.72 -114.35
N GLU A 16 136.21 -64.59 -114.54
CA GLU A 16 135.98 -63.38 -113.74
C GLU A 16 134.55 -62.86 -113.92
N GLN A 17 134.02 -62.85 -115.15
CA GLN A 17 132.62 -62.46 -115.40
C GLN A 17 131.60 -63.42 -114.77
N ILE A 18 131.84 -64.73 -114.83
CA ILE A 18 130.98 -65.72 -114.16
C ILE A 18 131.00 -65.49 -112.64
N ALA A 19 132.18 -65.34 -112.03
CA ALA A 19 132.31 -65.08 -110.59
C ALA A 19 131.63 -63.75 -110.17
N LEU A 20 131.72 -62.71 -111.00
CA LEU A 20 131.02 -61.43 -110.78
C LEU A 20 129.50 -61.62 -110.80
N TYR A 21 128.95 -62.34 -111.79
CA TYR A 21 127.52 -62.57 -111.90
C TYR A 21 126.99 -63.54 -110.83
N GLU A 22 127.77 -64.53 -110.41
CA GLU A 22 127.43 -65.40 -109.28
C GLU A 22 127.37 -64.61 -107.97
N ALA A 23 128.35 -63.73 -107.71
CA ALA A 23 128.34 -62.83 -106.56
C ALA A 23 127.14 -61.85 -106.59
N GLN A 24 126.81 -61.28 -107.76
CA GLN A 24 125.61 -60.45 -107.92
C GLN A 24 124.31 -61.23 -107.69
N CYS A 25 124.21 -62.46 -108.19
CA CYS A 25 123.04 -63.32 -107.97
C CYS A 25 122.88 -63.74 -106.51
N GLN A 26 123.97 -63.95 -105.78
CA GLN A 26 123.94 -64.19 -104.34
C GLN A 26 123.48 -62.95 -103.58
N ALA A 27 124.10 -61.79 -103.83
CA ALA A 27 123.71 -60.52 -103.21
C ALA A 27 122.24 -60.16 -103.46
N GLN A 28 121.75 -60.28 -104.70
CA GLN A 28 120.33 -60.03 -105.04
C GLN A 28 119.37 -61.03 -104.37
N ASN A 29 119.76 -62.29 -104.20
CA ASN A 29 118.94 -63.26 -103.46
C ASN A 29 118.89 -62.94 -101.97
N GLU A 30 120.01 -62.52 -101.37
CA GLU A 30 120.08 -62.09 -99.97
C GLU A 30 119.25 -60.82 -99.73
N GLU A 31 119.38 -59.80 -100.58
CA GLU A 31 118.54 -58.59 -100.56
C GLU A 31 117.05 -58.93 -100.74
N THR A 32 116.71 -59.80 -101.69
CA THR A 32 115.32 -60.23 -101.92
C THR A 32 114.77 -61.03 -100.73
N LYS A 33 115.60 -61.80 -100.02
CA LYS A 33 115.20 -62.53 -98.82
C LYS A 33 114.97 -61.57 -97.65
N ALA A 34 115.90 -60.66 -97.40
CA ALA A 34 115.76 -59.62 -96.38
C ALA A 34 114.53 -58.73 -96.62
N ALA A 35 114.27 -58.34 -97.88
CA ALA A 35 113.07 -57.58 -98.24
C ALA A 35 111.77 -58.36 -98.01
N LYS A 36 111.76 -59.69 -98.23
CA LYS A 36 110.59 -60.54 -97.93
C LYS A 36 110.37 -60.73 -96.43
N GLU A 37 111.46 -60.86 -95.66
CA GLU A 37 111.41 -60.95 -94.20
C GLU A 37 110.86 -59.65 -93.61
N ALA A 38 111.39 -58.48 -94.01
CA ALA A 38 110.87 -57.17 -93.60
C ALA A 38 109.40 -56.94 -94.02
N LEU A 39 108.96 -57.45 -95.19
CA LEU A 39 107.56 -57.36 -95.62
C LEU A 39 106.65 -58.29 -94.80
N PHE A 40 107.16 -59.44 -94.34
CA PHE A 40 106.44 -60.34 -93.43
C PHE A 40 106.33 -59.73 -92.03
N GLU A 41 107.41 -59.16 -91.49
CA GLU A 41 107.42 -58.42 -90.23
C GLU A 41 106.43 -57.24 -90.28
N ALA A 42 106.49 -56.39 -91.31
CA ALA A 42 105.56 -55.27 -91.47
C ALA A 42 104.08 -55.72 -91.58
N ARG A 43 103.80 -56.89 -92.18
CA ARG A 43 102.44 -57.47 -92.19
C ARG A 43 102.01 -57.93 -90.80
N SER A 44 102.91 -58.59 -90.06
CA SER A 44 102.64 -59.02 -88.68
C SER A 44 102.42 -57.81 -87.75
N GLU A 45 103.14 -56.71 -87.95
CA GLU A 45 102.92 -55.45 -87.23
C GLU A 45 101.56 -54.83 -87.57
N ILE A 46 101.18 -54.77 -88.85
CA ILE A 46 99.86 -54.28 -89.29
C ILE A 46 98.73 -55.12 -88.69
N GLU A 47 98.85 -56.45 -88.68
CA GLU A 47 97.86 -57.35 -88.07
C GLU A 47 97.78 -57.15 -86.53
N SER A 48 98.92 -56.91 -85.87
CA SER A 48 98.96 -56.55 -84.44
C SER A 48 98.28 -55.21 -84.16
N ILE A 49 98.56 -54.17 -84.96
CA ILE A 49 97.94 -52.84 -84.85
C ILE A 49 96.42 -52.92 -85.11
N GLU A 50 95.98 -53.76 -86.05
CA GLU A 50 94.55 -54.00 -86.26
C GLU A 50 93.87 -54.69 -85.06
N LEU A 51 94.54 -55.65 -84.41
CA LEU A 51 94.06 -56.30 -83.20
C LEU A 51 93.97 -55.31 -82.03
N GLU A 52 95.01 -54.51 -81.80
CA GLU A 52 95.03 -53.46 -80.78
C GLU A 52 93.93 -52.42 -81.03
N LYS A 53 93.75 -51.96 -82.28
CA LYS A 53 92.67 -51.03 -82.65
C LYS A 53 91.28 -51.63 -82.38
N LYS A 54 91.07 -52.92 -82.66
CA LYS A 54 89.81 -53.63 -82.34
C LYS A 54 89.60 -53.71 -80.82
N GLN A 55 90.64 -54.03 -80.05
CA GLN A 55 90.57 -54.05 -78.59
C GLN A 55 90.30 -52.66 -77.99
N LEU A 56 90.99 -51.61 -78.45
CA LEU A 56 90.78 -50.22 -78.00
C LEU A 56 89.37 -49.73 -78.31
N LEU A 57 88.83 -50.03 -79.51
CA LEU A 57 87.43 -49.72 -79.84
C LEU A 57 86.45 -50.48 -78.94
N GLN A 58 86.73 -51.74 -78.58
CA GLN A 58 85.91 -52.51 -77.66
C GLN A 58 85.96 -51.96 -76.22
N GLN A 59 87.14 -51.57 -75.73
CA GLN A 59 87.34 -50.94 -74.43
C GLN A 59 86.72 -49.53 -74.36
N TRP A 60 86.78 -48.77 -75.44
CA TRP A 60 86.13 -47.46 -75.55
C TRP A 60 84.61 -47.59 -75.54
N ASN A 61 84.05 -48.52 -76.33
CA ASN A 61 82.62 -48.81 -76.33
C ASN A 61 82.12 -49.30 -74.95
N SER A 62 82.86 -50.18 -74.27
CA SER A 62 82.47 -50.63 -72.92
C SER A 62 82.55 -49.49 -71.89
N SER A 63 83.55 -48.61 -72.00
CA SER A 63 83.67 -47.40 -71.18
C SER A 63 82.53 -46.41 -71.42
N LEU A 64 82.12 -46.22 -72.69
CA LEU A 64 81.00 -45.35 -73.07
C LEU A 64 79.66 -45.89 -72.54
N ILE A 65 79.41 -47.20 -72.66
CA ILE A 65 78.24 -47.88 -72.05
C ILE A 65 78.28 -47.74 -70.52
N GLY A 66 79.46 -47.91 -69.91
CA GLY A 66 79.66 -47.73 -68.47
C GLY A 66 79.51 -46.29 -67.99
N MET A 67 79.76 -45.30 -68.84
CA MET A 67 79.46 -43.88 -68.57
C MET A 67 77.96 -43.62 -68.65
N LYS A 68 77.31 -44.02 -69.76
CA LYS A 68 75.85 -43.87 -69.95
C LYS A 68 75.04 -44.48 -68.81
N ARG A 69 75.40 -45.67 -68.33
CA ARG A 69 74.75 -46.31 -67.17
C ARG A 69 74.96 -45.55 -65.85
N ARG A 70 76.12 -44.90 -65.67
CA ARG A 70 76.37 -44.03 -64.49
C ARG A 70 75.58 -42.73 -64.59
N ASP A 71 75.47 -42.14 -65.77
CA ASP A 71 74.67 -40.93 -65.99
C ASP A 71 73.17 -41.21 -65.79
N GLU A 72 72.67 -42.35 -66.29
CA GLU A 72 71.30 -42.84 -66.04
C GLU A 72 71.05 -43.07 -64.54
N ALA A 73 71.97 -43.74 -63.84
CA ALA A 73 71.85 -43.96 -62.39
C ALA A 73 71.92 -42.65 -61.57
N HIS A 74 72.77 -41.70 -61.97
CA HIS A 74 72.89 -40.38 -61.35
C HIS A 74 71.63 -39.53 -61.60
N SER A 75 71.06 -39.59 -62.80
CA SER A 75 69.77 -38.96 -63.12
C SER A 75 68.65 -39.51 -62.25
N ALA A 76 68.53 -40.84 -62.15
CA ALA A 76 67.53 -41.49 -61.30
C ALA A 76 67.71 -41.15 -59.81
N MET A 77 68.96 -41.06 -59.33
CA MET A 77 69.24 -40.66 -57.94
C MET A 77 68.87 -39.20 -57.68
N ASN A 78 69.12 -38.29 -58.62
CA ASN A 78 68.70 -36.89 -58.51
C ASN A 78 67.17 -36.73 -58.58
N GLU A 79 66.49 -37.52 -59.40
CA GLU A 79 65.02 -37.53 -59.46
C GLU A 79 64.42 -38.03 -58.14
N ALA A 80 64.94 -39.14 -57.59
CA ALA A 80 64.53 -39.64 -56.27
C ALA A 80 64.81 -38.62 -55.15
N LEU A 81 65.95 -37.93 -55.19
CA LEU A 81 66.29 -36.87 -54.24
C LEU A 81 65.37 -35.65 -54.36
N SER A 82 64.94 -35.30 -55.58
CA SER A 82 63.94 -34.26 -55.83
C SER A 82 62.57 -34.65 -55.26
N GLN A 83 62.12 -35.89 -55.49
CA GLN A 83 60.88 -36.43 -54.93
C GLN A 83 60.90 -36.43 -53.39
N GLN A 84 62.02 -36.84 -52.77
CA GLN A 84 62.19 -36.79 -51.32
C GLN A 84 62.16 -35.35 -50.77
N ARG A 85 62.78 -34.38 -51.45
CA ARG A 85 62.67 -32.96 -51.08
C ARG A 85 61.23 -32.46 -51.14
N GLN A 86 60.48 -32.85 -52.17
CA GLN A 86 59.07 -32.49 -52.31
C GLN A 86 58.20 -33.10 -51.19
N GLN A 87 58.46 -34.35 -50.80
CA GLN A 87 57.81 -35.00 -49.65
C GLN A 87 58.14 -34.32 -48.31
N ILE A 88 59.40 -33.92 -48.11
CA ILE A 88 59.79 -33.15 -46.91
C ILE A 88 59.04 -31.81 -46.88
N GLN A 89 58.91 -31.13 -48.02
CA GLN A 89 58.20 -29.85 -48.11
C GLN A 89 56.69 -29.99 -47.89
N SER A 90 56.04 -31.07 -48.37
CA SER A 90 54.63 -31.33 -48.07
C SER A 90 54.43 -31.63 -46.58
N LEU A 91 55.28 -32.48 -45.98
CA LEU A 91 55.24 -32.77 -44.54
C LEU A 91 55.49 -31.53 -43.68
N GLN A 92 56.38 -30.63 -44.07
CA GLN A 92 56.56 -29.33 -43.40
C GLN A 92 55.28 -28.47 -43.48
N THR A 93 54.63 -28.43 -44.64
CA THR A 93 53.37 -27.70 -44.84
C THR A 93 52.24 -28.29 -43.98
N GLU A 94 52.15 -29.62 -43.88
CA GLU A 94 51.23 -30.32 -42.98
C GLU A 94 51.52 -30.01 -41.50
N ILE A 95 52.78 -30.04 -41.08
CA ILE A 95 53.20 -29.67 -39.71
C ILE A 95 52.82 -28.22 -39.38
N GLU A 96 52.99 -27.27 -40.32
CA GLU A 96 52.54 -25.89 -40.14
C GLU A 96 51.01 -25.77 -40.06
N GLY A 97 50.28 -26.56 -40.86
CA GLY A 97 48.82 -26.69 -40.77
C GLY A 97 48.36 -27.19 -39.40
N TYR A 98 48.97 -28.28 -38.91
CA TYR A 98 48.67 -28.81 -37.58
C TYR A 98 49.05 -27.84 -36.46
N LYS A 99 50.18 -27.13 -36.55
CA LYS A 99 50.54 -26.08 -35.57
C LYS A 99 49.48 -24.98 -35.49
N LYS A 100 49.00 -24.48 -36.64
CA LYS A 100 47.93 -23.47 -36.69
C LYS A 100 46.62 -24.02 -36.10
N SER A 101 46.29 -25.27 -36.36
CA SER A 101 45.12 -25.92 -35.77
C SER A 101 45.25 -26.08 -34.25
N ILE A 102 46.41 -26.50 -33.75
CA ILE A 102 46.70 -26.63 -32.31
C ILE A 102 46.61 -25.26 -31.62
N GLN A 103 47.18 -24.21 -32.21
CA GLN A 103 47.08 -22.86 -31.66
C GLN A 103 45.62 -22.39 -31.59
N LYS A 104 44.82 -22.61 -32.63
CA LYS A 104 43.40 -22.26 -32.62
C LYS A 104 42.62 -23.04 -31.55
N GLU A 105 42.92 -24.32 -31.35
CA GLU A 105 42.31 -25.11 -30.27
C GLU A 105 42.81 -24.69 -28.87
N GLN A 106 44.03 -24.15 -28.74
CA GLN A 106 44.50 -23.53 -27.50
C GLN A 106 43.75 -22.23 -27.20
N GLU A 107 43.58 -21.35 -28.20
CA GLU A 107 42.78 -20.11 -28.08
C GLU A 107 41.30 -20.43 -27.73
N ASN A 108 40.73 -21.47 -28.35
CA ASN A 108 39.40 -22.00 -27.98
C ASN A 108 39.37 -22.53 -26.52
N ASN A 109 40.42 -23.20 -26.07
CA ASN A 109 40.50 -23.74 -24.71
C ASN A 109 40.65 -22.64 -23.65
N GLU A 110 41.43 -21.60 -23.93
CA GLU A 110 41.59 -20.43 -23.07
C GLU A 110 40.27 -19.67 -22.93
N THR A 111 39.56 -19.42 -24.04
CA THR A 111 38.24 -18.77 -24.02
C THR A 111 37.18 -19.60 -23.28
N LEU A 112 37.15 -20.93 -23.48
CA LEU A 112 36.31 -21.84 -22.70
C LEU A 112 36.66 -21.84 -21.20
N THR A 113 37.95 -21.76 -20.85
CA THR A 113 38.42 -21.71 -19.46
C THR A 113 38.00 -20.40 -18.78
N LEU A 114 38.08 -19.27 -19.48
CA LEU A 114 37.59 -17.97 -19.00
C LEU A 114 36.06 -17.98 -18.79
N MET A 115 35.30 -18.58 -19.72
CA MET A 115 33.86 -18.78 -19.55
C MET A 115 33.53 -19.68 -18.34
N LEU A 116 34.29 -20.76 -18.13
CA LEU A 116 34.14 -21.62 -16.96
C LEU A 116 34.40 -20.86 -15.65
N GLN A 117 35.48 -20.09 -15.56
CA GLN A 117 35.79 -19.28 -14.38
C GLN A 117 34.71 -18.23 -14.10
N LYS A 118 34.20 -17.56 -15.15
CA LYS A 118 33.07 -16.62 -14.99
C LYS A 118 31.83 -17.34 -14.46
N ASN A 119 31.46 -18.48 -15.05
CA ASN A 119 30.31 -19.27 -14.62
C ASN A 119 30.47 -19.77 -13.17
N GLU A 120 31.67 -20.14 -12.72
CA GLU A 120 31.93 -20.49 -11.32
C GLU A 120 31.76 -19.30 -10.37
N ILE A 121 32.20 -18.10 -10.76
CA ILE A 121 31.98 -16.86 -9.99
C ILE A 121 30.48 -16.57 -9.89
N ASP A 122 29.75 -16.66 -11.00
CA ASP A 122 28.31 -16.41 -11.07
C ASP A 122 27.52 -17.45 -10.23
N ILE A 123 27.87 -18.73 -10.32
CA ILE A 123 27.31 -19.80 -9.46
C ILE A 123 27.58 -19.53 -7.97
N ASN A 124 28.79 -19.08 -7.62
CA ASN A 124 29.13 -18.76 -6.23
C ASN A 124 28.44 -17.49 -5.72
N SER A 125 28.18 -16.52 -6.59
CA SER A 125 27.35 -15.35 -6.30
C SER A 125 25.89 -15.75 -6.05
N MET A 126 25.31 -16.54 -6.95
CA MET A 126 23.95 -17.06 -6.83
C MET A 126 23.77 -17.93 -5.58
N ARG A 127 24.75 -18.78 -5.24
CA ARG A 127 24.75 -19.54 -3.96
C ARG A 127 24.70 -18.62 -2.74
N LYS A 128 25.43 -17.49 -2.74
CA LYS A 128 25.36 -16.49 -1.64
C LYS A 128 24.00 -15.79 -1.60
N GLN A 129 23.41 -15.45 -2.74
CA GLN A 129 22.06 -14.86 -2.79
C GLN A 129 20.97 -15.85 -2.34
N ILE A 130 21.13 -17.13 -2.64
CA ILE A 130 20.25 -18.19 -2.13
C ILE A 130 20.36 -18.29 -0.61
N THR A 131 21.58 -18.31 -0.04
CA THR A 131 21.73 -18.40 1.43
C THR A 131 21.21 -17.17 2.15
N THR A 132 21.39 -15.95 1.63
CA THR A 132 20.79 -14.73 2.22
C THR A 132 19.27 -14.68 2.07
N SER A 133 18.71 -15.25 1.00
CA SER A 133 17.26 -15.39 0.84
C SER A 133 16.68 -16.42 1.82
N GLN A 134 17.40 -17.53 2.05
CA GLN A 134 17.03 -18.55 3.05
C GLN A 134 17.08 -18.01 4.48
N THR A 135 18.10 -17.23 4.86
CA THR A 135 18.15 -16.63 6.21
C THR A 135 17.02 -15.61 6.42
N LYS A 136 16.72 -14.77 5.42
CA LYS A 136 15.55 -13.88 5.44
C LYS A 136 14.23 -14.66 5.58
N GLN A 137 14.08 -15.76 4.83
CA GLN A 137 12.89 -16.61 4.94
C GLN A 137 12.74 -17.21 6.34
N GLU A 138 13.83 -17.66 6.95
CA GLU A 138 13.81 -18.25 8.29
C GLU A 138 13.51 -17.21 9.38
N GLN A 139 14.04 -15.98 9.24
CA GLN A 139 13.67 -14.83 10.10
C GLN A 139 12.18 -14.51 10.00
N LEU A 140 11.64 -14.37 8.78
CA LEU A 140 10.20 -14.11 8.55
C LEU A 140 9.30 -15.22 9.12
N LYS A 141 9.70 -16.50 9.07
CA LYS A 141 8.98 -17.58 9.74
C LYS A 141 8.99 -17.44 11.27
N GLN A 142 10.11 -17.05 11.86
CA GLN A 142 10.22 -16.82 13.31
C GLN A 142 9.36 -15.64 13.76
N GLU A 143 9.37 -14.54 13.00
CA GLU A 143 8.50 -13.38 13.21
C GLU A 143 7.03 -13.74 13.09
N TYR A 144 6.63 -14.45 12.02
CA TYR A 144 5.25 -14.96 11.86
C TYR A 144 4.83 -15.86 13.04
N GLY A 145 5.72 -16.74 13.51
CA GLY A 145 5.49 -17.55 14.71
C GLY A 145 5.44 -16.75 16.03
N ALA A 146 6.03 -15.56 16.09
CA ALA A 146 5.87 -14.63 17.21
C ALA A 146 4.53 -13.88 17.12
N TYR A 147 4.21 -13.30 15.97
CA TYR A 147 2.92 -12.61 15.74
C TYR A 147 1.72 -13.54 15.92
N SER A 148 1.79 -14.79 15.46
CA SER A 148 0.72 -15.78 15.66
C SER A 148 0.49 -16.09 17.15
N ARG A 149 1.56 -16.16 17.96
CA ARG A 149 1.44 -16.36 19.42
C ARG A 149 0.87 -15.12 20.12
N MET A 150 1.34 -13.93 19.76
CA MET A 150 0.77 -12.68 20.30
C MET A 150 -0.70 -12.51 19.93
N LEU A 151 -1.08 -12.81 18.68
CA LEU A 151 -2.48 -12.80 18.25
C LEU A 151 -3.32 -13.73 19.13
N HIS A 152 -2.91 -15.00 19.28
CA HIS A 152 -3.64 -15.96 20.12
C HIS A 152 -3.77 -15.52 21.58
N GLU A 153 -2.72 -14.92 22.15
CA GLU A 153 -2.77 -14.35 23.50
C GLU A 153 -3.73 -13.15 23.59
N THR A 154 -3.73 -12.25 22.61
CA THR A 154 -4.68 -11.11 22.57
C THR A 154 -6.12 -11.57 22.37
N GLU A 155 -6.37 -12.60 21.54
CA GLU A 155 -7.69 -13.24 21.40
C GLU A 155 -8.15 -13.88 22.72
N GLN A 156 -7.26 -14.58 23.43
CA GLN A 156 -7.58 -15.17 24.73
C GLN A 156 -7.92 -14.08 25.76
N ASN A 157 -7.15 -12.98 25.79
CA ASN A 157 -7.40 -11.85 26.69
C ASN A 157 -8.68 -11.08 26.33
N LEU A 158 -9.00 -10.92 25.03
CA LEU A 158 -10.27 -10.35 24.57
C LEU A 158 -11.46 -11.23 24.98
N ASN A 159 -11.34 -12.55 24.87
CA ASN A 159 -12.36 -13.48 25.32
C ASN A 159 -12.59 -13.38 26.84
N ARG A 160 -11.51 -13.31 27.65
CA ARG A 160 -11.61 -13.08 29.11
C ARG A 160 -12.30 -11.75 29.44
N ALA A 161 -11.90 -10.66 28.80
CA ALA A 161 -12.53 -9.35 28.99
C ALA A 161 -14.01 -9.34 28.56
N THR A 162 -14.37 -10.13 27.55
CA THR A 162 -15.75 -10.31 27.09
C THR A 162 -16.58 -11.10 28.10
N THR A 163 -16.04 -12.17 28.70
CA THR A 163 -16.71 -12.91 29.77
C THR A 163 -16.86 -12.07 31.04
N ASP A 164 -15.86 -11.27 31.41
CA ASP A 164 -15.97 -10.36 32.55
C ASP A 164 -17.03 -9.29 32.30
N LYS A 165 -17.10 -8.73 31.08
CA LYS A 165 -18.14 -7.79 30.68
C LYS A 165 -19.55 -8.40 30.79
N THR A 166 -19.76 -9.64 30.34
CA THR A 166 -21.08 -10.28 30.44
C THR A 166 -21.46 -10.59 31.88
N LEU A 167 -20.50 -11.01 32.73
CA LEU A 167 -20.71 -11.16 34.17
C LEU A 167 -21.12 -9.83 34.83
N ARG A 168 -20.40 -8.74 34.59
CA ARG A 168 -20.74 -7.40 35.13
C ARG A 168 -22.08 -6.88 34.62
N LEU A 169 -22.45 -7.16 33.37
CA LEU A 169 -23.79 -6.83 32.85
C LEU A 169 -24.89 -7.63 33.58
N ASN A 170 -24.67 -8.91 33.86
CA ASN A 170 -25.62 -9.73 34.62
C ASN A 170 -25.77 -9.25 36.08
N GLU A 171 -24.67 -8.89 36.75
CA GLU A 171 -24.69 -8.26 38.07
C GLU A 171 -25.48 -6.94 38.06
N LEU A 172 -25.25 -6.08 37.05
CA LEU A 172 -25.94 -4.79 36.90
C LEU A 172 -27.45 -4.99 36.68
N VAL A 173 -27.85 -5.98 35.88
CA VAL A 173 -29.27 -6.35 35.70
C VAL A 173 -29.88 -6.87 37.00
N ALA A 174 -29.15 -7.69 37.76
CA ALA A 174 -29.60 -8.18 39.07
C ALA A 174 -29.79 -7.04 40.08
N LEU A 175 -28.83 -6.11 40.16
CA LEU A 175 -28.91 -4.91 41.01
C LEU A 175 -30.09 -4.02 40.61
N ARG A 176 -30.30 -3.74 39.32
CA ARG A 176 -31.49 -2.99 38.85
C ARG A 176 -32.80 -3.65 39.28
N LYS A 177 -32.88 -4.98 39.19
CA LYS A 177 -34.06 -5.75 39.63
C LYS A 177 -34.24 -5.72 41.16
N GLN A 178 -33.16 -5.61 41.93
CA GLN A 178 -33.21 -5.40 43.37
C GLN A 178 -33.71 -3.98 43.70
N THR A 179 -33.14 -2.94 43.08
CA THR A 179 -33.58 -1.55 43.28
C THR A 179 -35.06 -1.35 42.94
N GLU A 180 -35.56 -1.99 41.88
CA GLU A 180 -36.99 -1.97 41.52
C GLU A 180 -37.87 -2.62 42.61
N ARG A 181 -37.45 -3.73 43.21
CA ARG A 181 -38.16 -4.35 44.34
C ARG A 181 -38.16 -3.46 45.57
N GLU A 182 -37.00 -2.93 45.94
CA GLU A 182 -36.86 -2.01 47.09
C GLU A 182 -37.70 -0.74 46.90
N TYR A 183 -37.84 -0.26 45.66
CA TYR A 183 -38.73 0.84 45.32
C TYR A 183 -40.22 0.48 45.46
N GLN A 184 -40.61 -0.73 45.03
CA GLN A 184 -41.98 -1.23 45.22
C GLN A 184 -42.33 -1.46 46.70
N GLU A 185 -41.40 -2.00 47.49
CA GLU A 185 -41.53 -2.14 48.95
C GLU A 185 -41.64 -0.76 49.63
N LYS A 186 -40.83 0.23 49.20
CA LYS A 186 -40.96 1.62 49.65
C LYS A 186 -42.36 2.19 49.36
N LEU A 187 -42.89 2.01 48.15
CA LEU A 187 -44.22 2.50 47.80
C LEU A 187 -45.32 1.84 48.65
N GLN A 188 -45.22 0.54 48.90
CA GLN A 188 -46.14 -0.17 49.80
C GLN A 188 -46.05 0.36 51.24
N LEU A 189 -44.84 0.67 51.73
CA LEU A 189 -44.67 1.29 53.05
C LEU A 189 -45.25 2.72 53.10
N GLU A 190 -45.07 3.51 52.04
CA GLU A 190 -45.69 4.85 51.93
C GLU A 190 -47.22 4.77 51.92
N GLU A 191 -47.82 3.80 51.21
CA GLU A 191 -49.27 3.55 51.22
C GLU A 191 -49.77 3.11 52.61
N ASN A 192 -49.10 2.15 53.25
CA ASN A 192 -49.40 1.72 54.62
C ASN A 192 -49.32 2.88 55.63
N ILE A 193 -48.34 3.76 55.50
CA ILE A 193 -48.20 4.98 56.33
C ILE A 193 -49.37 5.93 56.08
N MET A 194 -49.76 6.15 54.81
CA MET A 194 -50.90 7.00 54.45
C MET A 194 -52.22 6.47 55.01
N ASP A 195 -52.46 5.16 54.97
CA ASP A 195 -53.65 4.54 55.56
C ASP A 195 -53.62 4.55 57.09
N ALA A 196 -52.46 4.37 57.73
CA ALA A 196 -52.30 4.58 59.17
C ALA A 196 -52.61 6.04 59.56
N MET A 197 -52.17 7.03 58.78
CA MET A 197 -52.50 8.44 59.00
C MET A 197 -54.00 8.72 58.80
N ARG A 198 -54.63 8.16 57.76
CA ARG A 198 -56.09 8.27 57.52
C ARG A 198 -56.90 7.65 58.68
N SER A 199 -56.47 6.49 59.17
CA SER A 199 -57.06 5.82 60.34
C SER A 199 -56.93 6.69 61.59
N LYS A 200 -55.73 7.23 61.86
CA LYS A 200 -55.51 8.15 62.98
C LYS A 200 -56.37 9.43 62.89
N LEU A 201 -56.41 10.09 61.74
CA LEU A 201 -57.28 11.26 61.52
C LEU A 201 -58.77 10.94 61.72
N THR A 202 -59.18 9.71 61.42
CA THR A 202 -60.54 9.23 61.67
C THR A 202 -60.78 9.00 63.16
N ALA A 203 -59.83 8.40 63.87
CA ALA A 203 -59.87 8.24 65.34
C ALA A 203 -59.85 9.60 66.07
N ASP A 204 -59.07 10.58 65.59
CA ASP A 204 -59.03 11.94 66.13
C ASP A 204 -60.37 12.67 65.92
N LYS A 205 -61.05 12.46 64.78
CA LYS A 205 -62.43 12.94 64.57
C LYS A 205 -63.42 12.25 65.52
N VAL A 206 -63.35 10.92 65.67
CA VAL A 206 -64.23 10.15 66.56
C VAL A 206 -64.06 10.59 68.02
N THR A 207 -62.82 10.76 68.49
CA THR A 207 -62.54 11.26 69.85
C THR A 207 -62.97 12.72 70.04
N TYR A 208 -62.83 13.59 69.03
CA TYR A 208 -63.40 14.94 69.07
C TYR A 208 -64.93 14.92 69.21
N TYR A 209 -65.64 14.11 68.43
CA TYR A 209 -67.10 13.96 68.54
C TYR A 209 -67.51 13.36 69.90
N ALA A 210 -66.79 12.34 70.39
CA ALA A 210 -67.02 11.74 71.69
C ALA A 210 -66.81 12.76 72.83
N ASN A 211 -65.73 13.55 72.80
CA ASN A 211 -65.49 14.62 73.76
C ASN A 211 -66.55 15.72 73.70
N LYS A 212 -67.03 16.08 72.50
CA LYS A 212 -68.14 17.04 72.32
C LYS A 212 -69.45 16.54 72.92
N MET A 213 -69.77 15.25 72.78
CA MET A 213 -70.93 14.64 73.41
C MET A 213 -70.76 14.50 74.93
N ALA A 214 -69.60 14.05 75.41
CA ALA A 214 -69.27 14.00 76.83
C ALA A 214 -69.37 15.39 77.48
N GLY A 215 -68.93 16.45 76.79
CA GLY A 215 -69.10 17.84 77.23
C GLY A 215 -70.55 18.29 77.34
N LYS A 216 -71.42 17.87 76.41
CA LYS A 216 -72.88 18.10 76.51
C LYS A 216 -73.48 17.35 77.71
N VAL A 217 -73.12 16.08 77.90
CA VAL A 217 -73.60 15.27 79.02
C VAL A 217 -73.15 15.87 80.37
N ARG A 218 -71.89 16.31 80.50
CA ARG A 218 -71.40 17.00 81.71
C ARG A 218 -72.16 18.29 82.01
N LYS A 219 -72.53 19.07 80.99
CA LYS A 219 -73.37 20.27 81.18
C LYS A 219 -74.76 19.90 81.68
N GLY A 220 -75.41 18.91 81.08
CA GLY A 220 -76.71 18.42 81.55
C GLY A 220 -76.66 17.85 82.97
N ILE A 221 -75.58 17.18 83.36
CA ILE A 221 -75.36 16.73 84.75
C ILE A 221 -75.25 17.94 85.68
N ALA A 222 -74.41 18.94 85.37
CA ALA A 222 -74.27 20.14 86.20
C ALA A 222 -75.58 20.96 86.31
N GLU A 223 -76.38 21.02 85.25
CA GLU A 223 -77.71 21.64 85.24
C GLU A 223 -78.69 20.87 86.15
N LEU A 224 -78.67 19.53 86.12
CA LEU A 224 -79.47 18.68 87.01
C LEU A 224 -78.99 18.74 88.47
N GLU A 225 -77.68 18.83 88.72
CA GLU A 225 -77.11 19.02 90.06
C GLU A 225 -77.50 20.39 90.63
N ALA A 226 -77.48 21.45 89.83
CA ALA A 226 -77.96 22.77 90.23
C ALA A 226 -79.48 22.78 90.52
N ALA A 227 -80.28 22.10 89.68
CA ALA A 227 -81.71 21.93 89.93
C ALA A 227 -81.99 21.14 91.21
N ARG A 228 -81.22 20.07 91.48
CA ARG A 228 -81.28 19.30 92.72
C ARG A 228 -80.92 20.16 93.93
N ALA A 229 -79.82 20.92 93.88
CA ALA A 229 -79.43 21.82 94.96
C ALA A 229 -80.48 22.91 95.23
N LYS A 230 -81.19 23.40 94.20
CA LYS A 230 -82.33 24.30 94.38
C LYS A 230 -83.49 23.61 95.11
N ALA A 231 -83.85 22.39 94.72
CA ALA A 231 -84.89 21.61 95.38
C ALA A 231 -84.53 21.25 96.83
N GLU A 232 -83.27 20.93 97.13
CA GLU A 232 -82.78 20.69 98.50
C GLU A 232 -82.83 21.95 99.37
N ASN A 233 -82.57 23.14 98.81
CA ASN A 233 -82.74 24.42 99.49
C ASN A 233 -84.23 24.76 99.74
N GLU A 234 -85.10 24.51 98.76
CA GLU A 234 -86.56 24.69 98.90
C GLU A 234 -87.11 23.76 99.99
N LEU A 235 -86.76 22.47 99.97
CA LEU A 235 -87.09 21.51 101.02
C LEU A 235 -86.57 21.94 102.40
N SER A 236 -85.35 22.49 102.48
CA SER A 236 -84.78 23.00 103.74
C SER A 236 -85.55 24.19 104.30
N ARG A 237 -86.00 25.11 103.44
CA ARG A 237 -86.86 26.24 103.83
C ARG A 237 -88.22 25.75 104.31
N ASP A 238 -88.87 24.87 103.57
CA ASP A 238 -90.20 24.36 103.90
C ASP A 238 -90.16 23.52 105.20
N THR A 239 -89.05 22.82 105.46
CA THR A 239 -88.79 22.14 106.75
C THR A 239 -88.66 23.14 107.91
N LEU A 240 -88.08 24.32 107.67
CA LEU A 240 -87.93 25.37 108.67
C LEU A 240 -89.30 26.03 108.97
N GLU A 241 -90.12 26.27 107.94
CA GLU A 241 -91.52 26.73 108.10
C GLU A 241 -92.38 25.70 108.84
N TYR A 242 -92.20 24.40 108.58
CA TYR A 242 -92.82 23.33 109.36
C TYR A 242 -92.39 23.37 110.83
N SER A 243 -91.11 23.60 111.13
CA SER A 243 -90.63 23.70 112.52
C SER A 243 -91.22 24.92 113.26
N HIS A 244 -91.38 26.04 112.56
CA HIS A 244 -91.96 27.28 113.09
C HIS A 244 -93.47 27.17 113.30
N THR A 245 -94.19 26.48 112.42
CA THR A 245 -95.63 26.20 112.61
C THR A 245 -95.87 25.17 113.71
N SER A 246 -95.02 24.13 113.82
CA SER A 246 -95.08 23.15 114.92
C SER A 246 -94.86 23.80 116.29
N THR A 247 -93.84 24.65 116.44
CA THR A 247 -93.60 25.39 117.70
C THR A 247 -94.71 26.39 118.03
N ARG A 248 -95.33 27.03 117.01
CA ARG A 248 -96.55 27.83 117.20
C ARG A 248 -97.71 26.97 117.75
N VAL A 249 -97.96 25.80 117.18
CA VAL A 249 -99.02 24.87 117.67
C VAL A 249 -98.73 24.41 119.10
N GLU A 250 -97.48 24.14 119.43
CA GLU A 250 -97.08 23.69 120.77
C GLU A 250 -97.21 24.79 121.83
N SER A 251 -96.91 26.05 121.48
CA SER A 251 -97.22 27.20 122.34
C SER A 251 -98.73 27.40 122.56
N LEU A 252 -99.54 27.26 121.50
CA LEU A 252 -101.00 27.38 121.59
C LEU A 252 -101.62 26.27 122.45
N ARG A 253 -101.06 25.05 122.44
CA ARG A 253 -101.47 23.98 123.36
C ARG A 253 -101.19 24.32 124.81
N LYS A 254 -100.01 24.89 125.13
CA LYS A 254 -99.68 25.32 126.49
C LYS A 254 -100.63 26.40 127.02
N THR A 255 -100.97 27.39 126.19
CA THR A 255 -101.96 28.41 126.57
C THR A 255 -103.37 27.84 126.75
N LEU A 256 -103.70 26.73 126.10
CA LEU A 256 -104.98 26.03 126.27
C LEU A 256 -105.03 25.27 127.62
N ASP A 257 -103.95 24.55 127.95
CA ASP A 257 -103.74 23.89 129.26
C ASP A 257 -103.75 24.88 130.44
N GLU A 258 -103.28 26.12 130.24
CA GLU A 258 -103.30 27.20 131.23
C GLU A 258 -104.72 27.78 131.39
N LEU A 259 -105.45 27.99 130.28
CA LEU A 259 -106.84 28.47 130.32
C LEU A 259 -107.81 27.44 130.93
N ASP A 260 -107.62 26.14 130.67
CA ASP A 260 -108.45 25.09 131.31
C ASP A 260 -108.23 25.03 132.83
N LYS A 261 -107.02 25.34 133.31
CA LYS A 261 -106.74 25.48 134.75
C LYS A 261 -107.41 26.73 135.34
N GLU A 262 -107.32 27.88 134.67
CA GLU A 262 -108.03 29.09 135.11
C GLU A 262 -109.55 28.88 135.14
N ILE A 263 -110.14 28.19 134.16
CA ILE A 263 -111.57 27.85 134.14
C ILE A 263 -111.93 26.97 135.35
N HIS A 264 -111.07 26.03 135.72
CA HIS A 264 -111.29 25.16 136.89
C HIS A 264 -111.26 25.94 138.22
N GLU A 265 -110.31 26.86 138.38
CA GLU A 265 -110.21 27.74 139.55
C GLU A 265 -111.36 28.76 139.62
N LYS A 266 -111.79 29.31 138.48
CA LYS A 266 -112.92 30.24 138.40
C LYS A 266 -114.25 29.59 138.77
N ASN A 267 -114.50 28.34 138.35
CA ASN A 267 -115.72 27.60 138.73
C ASN A 267 -115.82 27.35 140.26
N ASP A 268 -114.68 27.09 140.90
CA ASP A 268 -114.59 26.91 142.36
C ASP A 268 -114.88 28.19 143.15
N ILE A 269 -114.56 29.36 142.57
CA ILE A 269 -114.85 30.69 143.12
C ILE A 269 -116.30 31.11 142.82
N ILE A 270 -116.86 30.74 141.66
CA ILE A 270 -118.26 31.01 141.29
C ILE A 270 -119.21 30.28 142.25
N SER A 271 -119.00 28.99 142.52
CA SER A 271 -119.83 28.20 143.46
C SER A 271 -119.86 28.76 144.90
N ARG A 272 -118.83 29.54 145.31
CA ARG A 272 -118.78 30.19 146.63
C ARG A 272 -119.35 31.61 146.61
N SER A 273 -119.24 32.32 145.49
CA SER A 273 -119.69 33.72 145.36
C SER A 273 -121.18 33.87 145.04
N GLU A 274 -121.80 32.90 144.34
CA GLU A 274 -123.25 32.90 144.09
C GLU A 274 -124.08 32.88 145.38
N GLY A 275 -123.56 32.31 146.47
CA GLY A 275 -124.19 32.32 147.80
C GLY A 275 -124.15 33.68 148.54
N GLU A 276 -123.17 34.54 148.25
CA GLU A 276 -123.03 35.86 148.91
C GLU A 276 -123.65 37.00 148.10
N ILE A 277 -123.73 36.87 146.77
CA ILE A 277 -124.18 37.93 145.85
C ILE A 277 -125.65 38.35 146.09
N ILE A 278 -126.52 37.42 146.50
CA ILE A 278 -127.93 37.73 146.83
C ILE A 278 -128.07 38.73 148.00
N LYS A 279 -127.07 38.84 148.89
CA LYS A 279 -127.13 39.72 150.08
C LYS A 279 -126.44 41.07 149.94
N ARG A 280 -125.56 41.29 148.95
CA ARG A 280 -124.81 42.56 148.77
C ARG A 280 -125.36 43.50 147.70
N ASN A 281 -126.23 43.02 146.79
CA ASN A 281 -126.84 43.85 145.73
C ASN A 281 -127.74 45.01 146.22
N ALA A 282 -128.07 45.09 147.51
CA ALA A 282 -128.96 46.14 148.07
C ALA A 282 -128.27 47.45 148.50
N VAL A 283 -126.94 47.58 148.42
CA VAL A 283 -126.20 48.69 149.06
C VAL A 283 -125.38 49.54 148.08
N ILE A 284 -124.99 49.01 146.93
CA ILE A 284 -124.09 49.69 145.95
C ILE A 284 -124.78 50.86 145.23
N GLU A 285 -126.11 50.92 145.23
CA GLU A 285 -126.91 51.92 144.50
C GLU A 285 -126.78 53.37 145.02
N ARG A 286 -126.07 53.63 146.13
CA ARG A 286 -126.30 54.86 146.91
C ARG A 286 -125.26 55.99 146.86
N LYS A 287 -124.02 55.80 146.35
CA LYS A 287 -122.98 56.87 146.37
C LYS A 287 -122.07 56.95 145.13
N GLN A 288 -122.70 57.08 143.97
CA GLN A 288 -122.06 57.71 142.79
C GLN A 288 -122.15 59.23 142.93
N GLY A 289 -121.02 59.96 142.84
CA GLY A 289 -120.99 61.42 142.79
C GLY A 289 -120.09 62.10 143.82
N LEU A 290 -119.46 63.20 143.40
CA LEU A 290 -118.40 63.96 144.09
C LEU A 290 -117.06 63.19 144.25
N ILE A 291 -115.94 63.60 143.63
CA ILE A 291 -115.58 64.88 143.02
C ILE A 291 -114.71 64.63 141.77
N ASP A 292 -115.28 64.93 140.60
CA ASP A 292 -114.58 65.07 139.32
C ASP A 292 -114.23 66.55 139.07
N GLN A 293 -113.78 67.23 140.14
CA GLN A 293 -113.51 68.66 140.14
C GLN A 293 -112.24 68.99 140.92
N TYR A 294 -111.30 69.48 140.13
CA TYR A 294 -110.19 70.38 140.46
C TYR A 294 -108.84 69.72 140.73
N ASN A 295 -107.77 70.03 140.00
CA ASN A 295 -107.46 70.78 138.78
C ASN A 295 -105.91 70.70 138.78
N LYS A 296 -105.14 70.63 137.69
CA LYS A 296 -105.25 71.31 136.40
C LYS A 296 -105.26 72.86 136.50
N LYS A 297 -104.34 73.41 137.30
CA LYS A 297 -103.62 74.68 137.06
C LYS A 297 -102.43 74.80 138.03
N VAL A 298 -101.48 75.70 137.71
CA VAL A 298 -100.11 75.80 138.28
C VAL A 298 -99.20 74.67 137.74
N GLU A 299 -98.32 74.82 136.74
CA GLU A 299 -97.53 75.96 136.20
C GLU A 299 -96.18 76.22 136.89
N ALA A 300 -95.11 76.14 136.08
CA ALA A 300 -93.77 76.73 136.22
C ALA A 300 -92.79 76.34 137.36
N ILE A 301 -91.74 75.61 136.95
CA ILE A 301 -90.29 75.87 137.20
C ILE A 301 -89.66 75.44 138.57
N ALA A 302 -88.40 74.94 138.48
CA ALA A 302 -87.32 74.90 139.50
C ALA A 302 -87.35 73.82 140.62
N ILE A 303 -86.22 73.24 141.15
CA ILE A 303 -84.75 73.44 140.91
C ILE A 303 -83.81 72.33 141.53
N GLU A 304 -82.48 72.45 141.25
CA GLU A 304 -81.22 71.83 141.82
C GLU A 304 -81.02 70.30 141.57
N GLN A 305 -79.83 69.65 141.51
CA GLN A 305 -78.37 69.90 141.74
C GLN A 305 -77.53 69.19 140.62
N ARG A 306 -76.19 69.32 140.37
CA ARG A 306 -75.05 70.24 140.67
C ARG A 306 -73.92 69.98 139.61
N GLY A 307 -72.89 70.81 139.41
CA GLY A 307 -71.57 70.89 140.11
C GLY A 307 -70.56 69.82 139.59
N GLU A 308 -69.43 70.04 138.89
CA GLU A 308 -68.33 71.04 138.86
C GLU A 308 -67.00 70.42 139.38
N GLU A 309 -65.96 70.33 138.52
CA GLU A 309 -64.51 70.62 138.75
C GLU A 309 -63.56 69.98 137.71
N LEU A 310 -62.41 70.63 137.44
CA LEU A 310 -61.30 70.13 136.59
C LEU A 310 -60.29 69.31 137.42
N GLY A 311 -59.71 68.25 136.85
CA GLY A 311 -58.72 67.40 137.51
C GLY A 311 -57.31 67.44 136.89
N PRO A 312 -56.20 67.52 137.68
CA PRO A 312 -54.83 67.53 137.15
C PRO A 312 -54.41 66.27 136.36
N LEU A 313 -55.10 65.13 136.55
CA LEU A 313 -54.82 63.88 135.82
C LEU A 313 -55.13 63.96 134.32
N GLU A 314 -56.10 64.78 133.89
CA GLU A 314 -56.49 64.83 132.46
C GLU A 314 -55.41 65.50 131.59
N ALA A 315 -54.60 66.38 132.16
CA ALA A 315 -53.42 66.94 131.50
C ALA A 315 -52.30 65.90 131.32
N GLU A 316 -52.12 64.99 132.27
CA GLU A 316 -51.16 63.90 132.17
C GLU A 316 -51.63 62.81 131.18
N VAL A 317 -52.94 62.51 131.15
CA VAL A 317 -53.55 61.66 130.13
C VAL A 317 -53.38 62.26 128.74
N ALA A 318 -53.69 63.55 128.53
CA ALA A 318 -53.51 64.22 127.23
C ALA A 318 -52.04 64.24 126.77
N SER A 319 -51.09 64.38 127.71
CA SER A 319 -49.64 64.26 127.45
C SER A 319 -49.26 62.85 127.00
N LEU A 320 -49.75 61.82 127.69
CA LEU A 320 -49.49 60.41 127.37
C LEU A 320 -50.16 59.99 126.05
N THR A 321 -51.39 60.42 125.77
CA THR A 321 -52.05 60.19 124.47
C THR A 321 -51.23 60.78 123.33
N LYS A 322 -50.77 62.04 123.47
CA LYS A 322 -49.92 62.67 122.45
C LYS A 322 -48.59 61.94 122.23
N SER A 323 -48.01 61.35 123.29
CA SER A 323 -46.82 60.50 123.22
C SER A 323 -47.09 59.17 122.49
N ILE A 324 -48.25 58.55 122.74
CA ILE A 324 -48.74 57.35 122.04
C ILE A 324 -49.00 57.65 120.57
N ASP A 325 -49.59 58.80 120.24
CA ASP A 325 -49.84 59.24 118.86
C ASP A 325 -48.53 59.44 118.10
N THR A 326 -47.51 60.08 118.71
CA THR A 326 -46.18 60.18 118.09
C THR A 326 -45.54 58.81 117.85
N ARG A 327 -45.64 57.88 118.81
CA ARG A 327 -45.10 56.51 118.63
C ARG A 327 -45.87 55.68 117.62
N THR A 328 -47.17 55.88 117.45
CA THR A 328 -47.96 55.18 116.42
C THR A 328 -47.69 55.75 115.02
N GLN A 329 -47.43 57.06 114.90
CA GLN A 329 -46.92 57.64 113.65
C GLN A 329 -45.52 57.09 113.30
N ASP A 330 -44.58 57.04 114.26
CA ASP A 330 -43.26 56.44 114.05
C ASP A 330 -43.36 54.97 113.59
N ILE A 331 -44.29 54.20 114.17
CA ILE A 331 -44.56 52.82 113.77
C ILE A 331 -45.14 52.76 112.34
N ALA A 332 -46.06 53.66 111.97
CA ALA A 332 -46.63 53.71 110.63
C ALA A 332 -45.57 54.06 109.56
N ASP A 333 -44.69 55.02 109.86
CA ASP A 333 -43.60 55.43 108.97
C ASP A 333 -42.55 54.30 108.82
N LEU A 334 -42.22 53.59 109.91
CA LEU A 334 -41.37 52.38 109.86
C LEU A 334 -42.03 51.23 109.10
N GLN A 335 -43.35 51.05 109.19
CA GLN A 335 -44.09 50.07 108.40
C GLN A 335 -44.11 50.43 106.91
N GLN A 336 -44.29 51.70 106.55
CA GLN A 336 -44.18 52.15 105.15
C GLN A 336 -42.76 51.98 104.61
N PHE A 337 -41.73 52.30 105.41
CA PHE A 337 -40.34 52.06 105.05
C PHE A 337 -40.07 50.57 104.84
N TRP A 338 -40.54 49.71 105.76
CA TRP A 338 -40.40 48.25 105.62
C TRP A 338 -41.12 47.72 104.38
N LEU A 339 -42.35 48.15 104.09
CA LEU A 339 -43.08 47.77 102.88
C LEU A 339 -42.34 48.23 101.60
N ARG A 340 -41.75 49.42 101.61
CA ARG A 340 -40.93 49.92 100.49
C ARG A 340 -39.69 49.05 100.27
N GLN A 341 -38.95 48.74 101.34
CA GLN A 341 -37.79 47.84 101.30
C GLN A 341 -38.18 46.43 100.84
N GLN A 342 -39.35 45.92 101.27
CA GLN A 342 -39.87 44.62 100.85
C GLN A 342 -40.25 44.62 99.36
N LEU A 343 -40.89 45.67 98.87
CA LEU A 343 -41.28 45.82 97.47
C LEU A 343 -40.05 45.96 96.56
N GLU A 344 -39.02 46.68 97.02
CA GLU A 344 -37.72 46.77 96.34
C GLU A 344 -36.96 45.43 96.35
N LEU A 345 -36.98 44.68 97.45
CA LEU A 345 -36.44 43.31 97.51
C LEU A 345 -37.17 42.35 96.55
N VAL A 346 -38.51 42.43 96.48
CA VAL A 346 -39.32 41.64 95.53
C VAL A 346 -39.00 42.03 94.08
N LYS A 347 -38.81 43.33 93.80
CA LYS A 347 -38.38 43.80 92.48
C LYS A 347 -37.00 43.24 92.12
N MET A 348 -36.00 43.40 92.99
CA MET A 348 -34.64 42.87 92.77
C MET A 348 -34.62 41.34 92.63
N SER A 349 -35.48 40.62 93.35
CA SER A 349 -35.68 39.18 93.20
C SER A 349 -36.30 38.81 91.84
N LYS A 350 -37.30 39.57 91.37
CA LYS A 350 -37.89 39.41 90.04
C LYS A 350 -36.88 39.70 88.93
N ASP A 351 -36.09 40.75 89.08
CA ASP A 351 -35.07 41.15 88.10
C ASP A 351 -33.92 40.13 88.05
N LYS A 352 -33.45 39.62 89.20
CA LYS A 352 -32.54 38.47 89.28
C LYS A 352 -33.10 37.24 88.56
N ASN A 353 -34.37 36.91 88.77
CA ASN A 353 -35.01 35.76 88.12
C ASN A 353 -35.16 35.96 86.60
N ASN A 354 -35.36 37.19 86.13
CA ASN A 354 -35.36 37.52 84.71
C ASN A 354 -33.95 37.38 84.11
N GLN A 355 -32.93 37.96 84.75
CA GLN A 355 -31.53 37.81 84.33
C GLN A 355 -31.09 36.34 84.29
N GLN A 356 -31.51 35.52 85.26
CA GLN A 356 -31.24 34.08 85.26
C GLN A 356 -31.87 33.38 84.03
N ARG A 357 -33.10 33.72 83.68
CA ARG A 357 -33.77 33.20 82.46
C ARG A 357 -33.07 33.66 81.18
N GLU A 358 -32.60 34.90 81.13
CA GLU A 358 -31.81 35.42 80.01
C GLU A 358 -30.47 34.69 79.88
N VAL A 359 -29.75 34.46 80.98
CA VAL A 359 -28.52 33.66 81.02
C VAL A 359 -28.77 32.23 80.53
N ASP A 360 -29.85 31.58 80.95
CA ASP A 360 -30.16 30.23 80.52
C ASP A 360 -30.64 30.15 79.06
N ASN A 361 -31.27 31.21 78.54
CA ASN A 361 -31.56 31.36 77.11
C ASN A 361 -30.28 31.60 76.29
N MET A 362 -29.35 32.44 76.78
CA MET A 362 -28.04 32.66 76.15
C MET A 362 -27.19 31.39 76.13
N LYS A 363 -27.20 30.58 77.21
CA LYS A 363 -26.55 29.26 77.21
C LYS A 363 -27.11 28.34 76.13
N LYS A 364 -28.44 28.23 76.01
CA LYS A 364 -29.10 27.43 74.95
C LYS A 364 -28.73 27.93 73.56
N ALA A 365 -28.73 29.25 73.34
CA ALA A 365 -28.32 29.86 72.07
C ALA A 365 -26.85 29.55 71.75
N LEU A 366 -25.95 29.62 72.73
CA LEU A 366 -24.53 29.26 72.59
C LEU A 366 -24.34 27.78 72.27
N THR A 367 -25.09 26.86 72.90
CA THR A 367 -25.07 25.43 72.55
C THR A 367 -25.54 25.21 71.10
N ILE A 368 -26.63 25.86 70.67
CA ILE A 368 -27.11 25.76 69.29
C ILE A 368 -26.08 26.31 68.29
N LEU A 369 -25.44 27.45 68.60
CA LEU A 369 -24.37 28.01 67.78
C LEU A 369 -23.14 27.10 67.72
N HIS A 370 -22.76 26.48 68.83
CA HIS A 370 -21.66 25.53 68.88
C HIS A 370 -21.96 24.26 68.06
N MET A 371 -23.19 23.70 68.15
CA MET A 371 -23.61 22.58 67.31
C MET A 371 -23.64 22.95 65.82
N LYS A 372 -24.11 24.15 65.46
CA LYS A 372 -24.03 24.66 64.09
C LYS A 372 -22.59 24.82 63.62
N LYS A 373 -21.71 25.34 64.47
CA LYS A 373 -20.27 25.47 64.20
C LYS A 373 -19.65 24.11 63.88
N MET A 374 -19.82 23.11 64.76
CA MET A 374 -19.30 21.75 64.56
C MET A 374 -19.82 21.11 63.26
N ARG A 375 -21.10 21.35 62.90
CA ARG A 375 -21.66 20.84 61.65
C ARG A 375 -21.01 21.49 60.42
N ILE A 376 -20.84 22.81 60.44
CA ILE A 376 -20.19 23.57 59.37
C ILE A 376 -18.69 23.20 59.26
N GLU A 377 -18.00 22.99 60.37
CA GLU A 377 -16.61 22.50 60.37
C GLU A 377 -16.51 21.10 59.73
N GLY A 378 -17.44 20.17 60.06
CA GLY A 378 -17.52 18.87 59.39
C GLY A 378 -17.88 18.95 57.90
N GLU A 379 -18.79 19.86 57.51
CA GLU A 379 -19.10 20.14 56.09
C GLU A 379 -17.85 20.65 55.34
N ILE A 380 -17.05 21.54 55.96
CA ILE A 380 -15.79 22.06 55.41
C ILE A 380 -14.72 20.96 55.31
N GLU A 381 -14.55 20.13 56.33
CA GLU A 381 -13.61 19.02 56.31
C GLU A 381 -13.95 17.99 55.21
N GLY A 382 -15.24 17.69 55.03
CA GLY A 382 -15.74 16.87 53.92
C GLY A 382 -15.36 17.46 52.55
N GLN A 383 -15.68 18.74 52.30
CA GLN A 383 -15.31 19.42 51.06
C GLN A 383 -13.79 19.50 50.84
N LEU A 384 -12.99 19.63 51.91
CA LEU A 384 -11.53 19.60 51.81
C LEU A 384 -10.99 18.20 51.47
N SER A 385 -11.67 17.12 51.87
CA SER A 385 -11.34 15.76 51.43
C SER A 385 -11.70 15.57 49.96
N GLU A 386 -12.93 15.90 49.56
CA GLU A 386 -13.39 15.82 48.17
C GLU A 386 -12.47 16.62 47.22
N LYS A 387 -12.05 17.83 47.63
CA LYS A 387 -11.08 18.63 46.88
C LYS A 387 -9.75 17.90 46.67
N LYS A 388 -9.20 17.25 47.71
CA LYS A 388 -7.94 16.49 47.60
C LYS A 388 -8.09 15.28 46.68
N ASP A 389 -9.23 14.60 46.70
CA ASP A 389 -9.51 13.47 45.82
C ASP A 389 -9.67 13.93 44.36
N VAL A 390 -10.34 15.05 44.11
CA VAL A 390 -10.39 15.69 42.78
C VAL A 390 -8.98 16.13 42.32
N GLU A 391 -8.18 16.77 43.17
CA GLU A 391 -6.78 17.13 42.85
C GLU A 391 -5.89 15.91 42.58
N ARG A 392 -6.17 14.76 43.21
CA ARG A 392 -5.50 13.48 42.93
C ARG A 392 -5.94 12.92 41.57
N ASN A 393 -7.22 12.93 41.28
CA ASN A 393 -7.77 12.48 40.00
C ASN A 393 -7.27 13.34 38.83
N ILE A 394 -7.20 14.66 38.99
CA ILE A 394 -6.61 15.58 37.99
C ILE A 394 -5.14 15.22 37.73
N ARG A 395 -4.34 14.96 38.78
CA ARG A 395 -2.94 14.54 38.62
C ARG A 395 -2.80 13.18 37.92
N ASN A 396 -3.69 12.23 38.22
CA ASN A 396 -3.72 10.95 37.49
C ASN A 396 -4.02 11.17 36.00
N MET A 397 -5.06 11.95 35.67
CA MET A 397 -5.40 12.29 34.28
C MET A 397 -4.29 13.06 33.56
N GLN A 398 -3.55 13.94 34.25
CA GLN A 398 -2.38 14.62 33.70
C GLN A 398 -1.24 13.63 33.39
N ASN A 399 -0.99 12.66 34.27
CA ASN A 399 0.00 11.60 34.03
C ASN A 399 -0.41 10.71 32.85
N ASP A 400 -1.69 10.35 32.74
CA ASP A 400 -2.22 9.56 31.61
C ASP A 400 -2.13 10.36 30.30
N MET A 401 -2.43 11.66 30.32
CA MET A 401 -2.26 12.55 29.17
C MET A 401 -0.78 12.65 28.74
N LEU A 402 0.16 12.78 29.69
CA LEU A 402 1.60 12.76 29.41
C LEU A 402 2.03 11.42 28.81
N LYS A 403 1.53 10.29 29.33
CA LYS A 403 1.80 8.94 28.83
C LYS A 403 1.24 8.75 27.41
N LEU A 404 0.02 9.22 27.15
CA LEU A 404 -0.59 9.22 25.82
C LEU A 404 0.21 10.08 24.83
N ASN A 405 0.62 11.29 25.22
CA ASN A 405 1.47 12.15 24.38
C ASN A 405 2.83 11.52 24.08
N GLN A 406 3.44 10.82 25.06
CA GLN A 406 4.68 10.06 24.84
C GLN A 406 4.48 8.88 23.88
N LEU A 407 3.38 8.13 24.00
CA LEU A 407 3.03 7.06 23.07
C LEU A 407 2.77 7.62 21.67
N LEU A 408 1.97 8.67 21.54
CA LEU A 408 1.67 9.32 20.27
C LEU A 408 2.91 9.89 19.57
N THR A 409 3.88 10.41 20.35
CA THR A 409 5.20 10.83 19.82
C THR A 409 6.05 9.63 19.37
N LYS A 410 5.94 8.47 20.03
CA LYS A 410 6.65 7.24 19.63
C LYS A 410 6.04 6.63 18.38
N GLU A 411 4.72 6.50 18.32
CA GLU A 411 3.99 6.01 17.15
C GLU A 411 4.20 6.95 15.95
N GLY A 412 4.15 8.27 16.15
CA GLY A 412 4.46 9.24 15.09
C GLY A 412 5.87 9.07 14.51
N LYS A 413 6.88 8.85 15.36
CA LYS A 413 8.25 8.54 14.90
C LYS A 413 8.37 7.17 14.22
N LEU A 414 7.63 6.17 14.70
CA LEU A 414 7.60 4.85 14.07
C LEU A 414 6.95 4.94 12.67
N GLN A 415 5.88 5.72 12.53
CA GLN A 415 5.25 6.03 11.25
C GLN A 415 6.21 6.80 10.32
N GLU A 416 6.84 7.88 10.79
CA GLU A 416 7.83 8.64 10.00
C GLU A 416 8.98 7.75 9.50
N ASN A 417 9.49 6.84 10.36
CA ASN A 417 10.52 5.88 9.97
C ASN A 417 10.01 4.87 8.93
N LEU A 418 8.81 4.30 9.12
CA LEU A 418 8.22 3.36 8.17
C LEU A 418 7.88 4.02 6.81
N GLU A 419 7.48 5.29 6.81
CA GLU A 419 7.30 6.08 5.59
C GLU A 419 8.64 6.32 4.89
N GLN A 420 9.72 6.64 5.62
CA GLN A 420 11.06 6.77 5.06
C GLN A 420 11.60 5.45 4.51
N ASP A 421 11.46 4.35 5.25
CA ASP A 421 11.89 3.01 4.80
C ASP A 421 11.12 2.58 3.55
N ASN A 422 9.80 2.84 3.47
CA ASN A 422 9.01 2.59 2.27
C ASN A 422 9.49 3.43 1.07
N ILE A 423 9.81 4.72 1.27
CA ILE A 423 10.34 5.59 0.20
C ILE A 423 11.71 5.08 -0.30
N LEU A 424 12.57 4.62 0.61
CA LEU A 424 13.86 4.02 0.24
C LEU A 424 13.66 2.72 -0.54
N ILE A 425 12.78 1.84 -0.09
CA ILE A 425 12.44 0.58 -0.77
C ILE A 425 11.80 0.83 -2.15
N GLU A 426 10.90 1.80 -2.27
CA GLU A 426 10.31 2.21 -3.55
C GLU A 426 11.39 2.76 -4.50
N THR A 427 12.33 3.57 -3.98
CA THR A 427 13.46 4.09 -4.75
C THR A 427 14.38 2.97 -5.25
N ASP A 428 14.71 2.01 -4.38
CA ASP A 428 15.53 0.84 -4.73
C ASP A 428 14.82 -0.06 -5.78
N PHE A 429 13.50 -0.27 -5.65
CA PHE A 429 12.72 -0.98 -6.67
C PHE A 429 12.70 -0.24 -8.01
N VAL A 430 12.53 1.09 -8.02
CA VAL A 430 12.58 1.89 -9.26
C VAL A 430 13.97 1.87 -9.89
N LEU A 431 15.05 1.86 -9.09
CA LEU A 431 16.41 1.72 -9.60
C LEU A 431 16.65 0.33 -10.20
N SER A 432 16.27 -0.74 -9.49
CA SER A 432 16.40 -2.11 -9.98
C SER A 432 15.57 -2.37 -11.24
N LEU A 433 14.39 -1.77 -11.34
CA LEU A 433 13.54 -1.85 -12.54
C LEU A 433 14.18 -1.13 -13.73
N LYS A 434 14.76 0.05 -13.53
CA LYS A 434 15.53 0.76 -14.59
C LYS A 434 16.80 0.02 -15.02
N GLU A 435 17.46 -0.67 -14.10
CA GLU A 435 18.63 -1.50 -14.43
C GLU A 435 18.20 -2.71 -15.28
N ALA A 436 17.12 -3.39 -14.91
CA ALA A 436 16.54 -4.48 -15.71
C ALA A 436 16.00 -4.01 -17.08
N GLU A 437 15.38 -2.83 -17.17
CA GLU A 437 14.99 -2.20 -18.44
C GLU A 437 16.21 -1.94 -19.32
N LYS A 438 17.30 -1.41 -18.76
CA LYS A 438 18.56 -1.18 -19.47
C LYS A 438 19.19 -2.48 -19.96
N GLU A 439 19.23 -3.52 -19.12
CA GLU A 439 19.71 -4.85 -19.53
C GLU A 439 18.85 -5.43 -20.66
N SER A 440 17.52 -5.27 -20.60
CA SER A 440 16.60 -5.69 -21.66
C SER A 440 16.88 -4.97 -22.98
N ILE A 441 17.08 -3.65 -22.96
CA ILE A 441 17.45 -2.86 -24.14
C ILE A 441 18.81 -3.30 -24.69
N GLU A 442 19.82 -3.52 -23.85
CA GLU A 442 21.13 -4.02 -24.28
C GLU A 442 21.06 -5.43 -24.87
N MET A 443 20.16 -6.29 -24.39
CA MET A 443 19.94 -7.62 -24.96
C MET A 443 19.15 -7.56 -26.28
N GLN A 444 18.21 -6.62 -26.41
CA GLN A 444 17.46 -6.41 -27.65
C GLN A 444 18.36 -5.85 -28.77
N ASN A 445 19.22 -4.87 -28.46
CA ASN A 445 20.22 -4.37 -29.41
C ASN A 445 21.14 -5.48 -29.94
N LYS A 446 21.64 -6.38 -29.06
CA LYS A 446 22.44 -7.56 -29.47
C LYS A 446 21.64 -8.53 -30.36
N LEU A 447 20.32 -8.63 -30.16
CA LEU A 447 19.44 -9.46 -30.97
C LEU A 447 19.23 -8.85 -32.36
N GLU A 448 19.13 -7.52 -32.45
CA GLU A 448 19.10 -6.77 -33.72
C GLU A 448 20.44 -6.88 -34.47
N GLU A 449 21.58 -6.71 -33.80
CA GLU A 449 22.93 -6.93 -34.37
C GLU A 449 23.07 -8.35 -34.93
N LEU A 450 22.70 -9.39 -34.17
CA LEU A 450 22.72 -10.78 -34.63
C LEU A 450 21.73 -11.06 -35.77
N SER A 451 20.61 -10.33 -35.82
CA SER A 451 19.64 -10.40 -36.93
C SER A 451 20.23 -9.81 -38.21
N GLU A 452 20.88 -8.64 -38.13
CA GLU A 452 21.59 -8.05 -39.27
C GLU A 452 22.75 -8.93 -39.75
N GLU A 453 23.55 -9.49 -38.85
CA GLU A 453 24.63 -10.41 -39.21
C GLU A 453 24.09 -11.67 -39.90
N LYS A 454 23.02 -12.26 -39.36
CA LYS A 454 22.32 -13.38 -39.97
C LYS A 454 21.84 -13.05 -41.38
N GLU A 455 21.21 -11.89 -41.59
CA GLU A 455 20.72 -11.47 -42.90
C GLU A 455 21.85 -11.19 -43.89
N ARG A 456 22.96 -10.57 -43.44
CA ARG A 456 24.18 -10.40 -44.25
C ARG A 456 24.78 -11.75 -44.66
N LEU A 457 24.85 -12.71 -43.75
CA LEU A 457 25.32 -14.07 -44.03
C LEU A 457 24.39 -14.82 -44.99
N LEU A 458 23.06 -14.65 -44.85
CA LEU A 458 22.07 -15.25 -45.75
C LEU A 458 22.18 -14.68 -47.17
N ASN A 459 22.36 -13.36 -47.31
CA ASN A 459 22.61 -12.72 -48.60
C ASN A 459 23.94 -13.16 -49.23
N SER A 460 24.99 -13.31 -48.42
CA SER A 460 26.29 -13.86 -48.86
C SER A 460 26.17 -15.31 -49.34
N LEU A 461 25.40 -16.15 -48.62
CA LEU A 461 25.11 -17.52 -49.01
C LEU A 461 24.38 -17.58 -50.36
N VAL A 462 23.29 -16.82 -50.52
CA VAL A 462 22.51 -16.76 -51.77
C VAL A 462 23.37 -16.30 -52.95
N GLU A 463 24.28 -15.34 -52.74
CA GLU A 463 25.21 -14.92 -53.81
C GLU A 463 26.26 -16.00 -54.13
N SER A 464 26.74 -16.74 -53.12
CA SER A 464 27.63 -17.88 -53.35
C SER A 464 26.93 -19.03 -54.09
N GLU A 465 25.66 -19.33 -53.78
CA GLU A 465 24.83 -20.29 -54.50
C GLU A 465 24.60 -19.87 -55.96
N ARG A 466 24.33 -18.57 -56.20
CA ARG A 466 24.26 -18.01 -57.56
C ARG A 466 25.57 -18.20 -58.32
N GLN A 467 26.72 -17.96 -57.69
CA GLN A 467 28.01 -18.19 -58.33
C GLN A 467 28.24 -19.68 -58.63
N ILE A 468 27.89 -20.59 -57.72
CA ILE A 468 27.96 -22.04 -57.94
C ILE A 468 27.11 -22.42 -59.16
N MET A 469 25.83 -22.03 -59.19
CA MET A 469 24.93 -22.26 -60.33
C MET A 469 25.47 -21.69 -61.65
N LEU A 470 26.10 -20.51 -61.62
CA LEU A 470 26.69 -19.87 -62.80
C LEU A 470 27.93 -20.64 -63.28
N TRP A 471 28.75 -21.16 -62.37
CA TRP A 471 29.90 -22.03 -62.69
C TRP A 471 29.47 -23.42 -63.15
N GLU A 472 28.44 -24.02 -62.57
CA GLU A 472 27.85 -25.26 -63.06
C GLU A 472 27.32 -25.09 -64.48
N LYS A 473 26.57 -24.01 -64.76
CA LYS A 473 26.06 -23.71 -66.09
C LYS A 473 27.17 -23.45 -67.10
N LYS A 474 28.23 -22.72 -66.73
CA LYS A 474 29.45 -22.58 -67.56
C LYS A 474 30.11 -23.93 -67.82
N THR A 475 30.21 -24.79 -66.80
CA THR A 475 30.82 -26.12 -66.91
C THR A 475 29.97 -27.05 -67.78
N GLN A 476 28.65 -26.99 -67.66
CA GLN A 476 27.71 -27.71 -68.53
C GLN A 476 27.84 -27.23 -69.98
N LEU A 477 27.81 -25.92 -70.24
CA LEU A 477 28.01 -25.36 -71.58
C LEU A 477 29.39 -25.74 -72.16
N ALA A 478 30.44 -25.79 -71.33
CA ALA A 478 31.76 -26.26 -71.76
C ALA A 478 31.78 -27.76 -72.07
N ARG A 479 31.09 -28.60 -71.28
CA ARG A 479 30.91 -30.04 -71.57
C ARG A 479 30.07 -30.26 -72.83
N GLU A 480 28.99 -29.51 -73.03
CA GLU A 480 28.14 -29.59 -74.21
C GLU A 480 28.88 -29.12 -75.45
N ALA A 481 29.57 -27.97 -75.39
CA ALA A 481 30.43 -27.48 -76.46
C ALA A 481 31.52 -28.52 -76.81
N LYS A 482 32.24 -29.04 -75.81
CA LYS A 482 33.21 -30.12 -76.01
C LYS A 482 32.55 -31.36 -76.64
N ALA A 483 31.39 -31.80 -76.14
CA ALA A 483 30.67 -32.96 -76.69
C ALA A 483 30.15 -32.72 -78.12
N THR A 484 29.85 -31.47 -78.52
CA THR A 484 29.53 -31.14 -79.92
C THR A 484 30.76 -31.10 -80.82
N VAL A 485 31.94 -30.73 -80.30
CA VAL A 485 33.22 -30.73 -81.04
C VAL A 485 33.84 -32.13 -81.14
N ASP A 486 33.75 -32.93 -80.09
CA ASP A 486 34.13 -34.35 -80.04
C ASP A 486 33.06 -35.25 -80.70
N SER A 487 31.89 -34.70 -81.07
CA SER A 487 30.87 -35.44 -81.80
C SER A 487 31.40 -35.84 -83.18
N GLU A 488 31.22 -37.10 -83.58
CA GLU A 488 31.64 -37.55 -84.92
C GLU A 488 30.83 -36.91 -86.08
N VAL A 489 29.88 -36.04 -85.77
CA VAL A 489 29.15 -35.15 -86.70
C VAL A 489 30.12 -34.14 -87.32
N GLY A 490 30.77 -34.59 -88.39
CA GLY A 490 31.83 -33.87 -89.11
C GLY A 490 33.04 -34.76 -89.33
N GLN A 491 33.44 -35.59 -88.36
CA GLN A 491 34.49 -36.59 -88.60
C GLN A 491 34.11 -37.64 -89.64
N GLY A 492 32.83 -37.98 -89.79
CA GLY A 492 32.36 -38.84 -90.88
C GLY A 492 32.55 -38.18 -92.25
N GLU A 493 32.21 -36.90 -92.36
CA GLU A 493 32.37 -36.12 -93.59
C GLU A 493 33.83 -35.83 -93.91
N ILE A 494 34.66 -35.49 -92.92
CA ILE A 494 36.12 -35.31 -93.07
C ILE A 494 36.79 -36.64 -93.45
N ARG A 495 36.42 -37.78 -92.84
CA ARG A 495 36.94 -39.09 -93.26
C ARG A 495 36.48 -39.47 -94.67
N ALA A 496 35.24 -39.15 -95.05
CA ALA A 496 34.75 -39.34 -96.42
C ALA A 496 35.42 -38.40 -97.43
N MET A 497 35.71 -37.16 -97.06
CA MET A 497 36.39 -36.18 -97.88
C MET A 497 37.87 -36.51 -98.03
N ASN A 498 38.55 -36.98 -96.97
CA ASN A 498 39.91 -37.53 -97.06
C ASN A 498 39.94 -38.80 -97.90
N ALA A 499 38.94 -39.67 -97.81
CA ALA A 499 38.81 -40.85 -98.68
C ALA A 499 38.52 -40.47 -100.13
N GLU A 500 37.78 -39.38 -100.41
CA GLU A 500 37.57 -38.89 -101.77
C GLU A 500 38.77 -38.10 -102.30
N ILE A 501 39.50 -37.36 -101.46
CA ILE A 501 40.81 -36.78 -101.79
C ILE A 501 41.77 -37.90 -102.14
N HIS A 502 41.85 -38.96 -101.34
CA HIS A 502 42.71 -40.11 -101.66
C HIS A 502 42.23 -40.86 -102.91
N ARG A 503 40.91 -41.01 -103.13
CA ARG A 503 40.40 -41.50 -104.43
C ARG A 503 40.72 -40.55 -105.57
N MET A 504 40.80 -39.24 -105.35
CA MET A 504 41.17 -38.24 -106.36
C MET A 504 42.67 -38.20 -106.62
N GLU A 505 43.53 -38.46 -105.62
CA GLU A 505 44.97 -38.69 -105.75
C GLU A 505 45.24 -39.98 -106.53
N VAL A 506 44.54 -41.07 -106.20
CA VAL A 506 44.61 -42.33 -106.96
C VAL A 506 44.08 -42.14 -108.38
N ARG A 507 42.97 -41.39 -108.56
CA ARG A 507 42.43 -41.04 -109.88
C ARG A 507 43.36 -40.08 -110.64
N HIS A 508 44.14 -39.23 -109.94
CA HIS A 508 45.17 -38.38 -110.52
C HIS A 508 46.41 -39.20 -110.93
N ALA A 509 46.87 -40.14 -110.10
CA ALA A 509 47.96 -41.06 -110.46
C ALA A 509 47.55 -41.98 -111.62
N GLN A 510 46.28 -42.41 -111.67
CA GLN A 510 45.69 -43.10 -112.82
C GLN A 510 45.59 -42.17 -114.04
N LEU A 511 45.25 -40.88 -113.86
CA LEU A 511 45.27 -39.88 -114.93
C LEU A 511 46.69 -39.57 -115.43
N MET A 512 47.73 -39.60 -114.59
CA MET A 512 49.12 -39.46 -115.01
C MET A 512 49.58 -40.69 -115.81
N LYS A 513 49.26 -41.91 -115.35
CA LYS A 513 49.49 -43.13 -116.12
C LYS A 513 48.68 -43.15 -117.42
N LEU A 514 47.45 -42.63 -117.41
CA LEU A 514 46.65 -42.41 -118.60
C LEU A 514 47.22 -41.29 -119.47
N GLN A 515 47.92 -40.30 -118.93
CA GLN A 515 48.57 -39.23 -119.70
C GLN A 515 49.83 -39.74 -120.39
N GLU A 516 50.65 -40.58 -119.73
CA GLU A 516 51.74 -41.33 -120.40
C GLU A 516 51.18 -42.23 -121.50
N LYS A 517 50.08 -42.93 -121.20
CA LYS A 517 49.38 -43.77 -122.20
C LYS A 517 48.74 -42.94 -123.31
N LEU A 518 48.24 -41.74 -123.01
CA LEU A 518 47.68 -40.78 -123.95
C LEU A 518 48.78 -40.10 -124.77
N ILE A 519 50.03 -40.02 -124.30
CA ILE A 519 51.16 -39.58 -125.12
C ILE A 519 51.49 -40.69 -126.15
N GLN A 520 51.63 -41.94 -125.71
CA GLN A 520 51.81 -43.09 -126.62
C GLN A 520 50.63 -43.31 -127.57
N ASP A 521 49.40 -43.05 -127.11
CA ASP A 521 48.21 -43.16 -127.93
C ASP A 521 47.91 -41.87 -128.70
N MET A 522 48.51 -40.71 -128.37
CA MET A 522 48.51 -39.48 -129.20
C MET A 522 49.44 -39.64 -130.39
N GLU A 523 50.61 -40.27 -130.22
CA GLU A 523 51.47 -40.69 -131.33
C GLU A 523 50.72 -41.65 -132.28
N LYS A 524 49.92 -42.59 -131.74
CA LYS A 524 49.03 -43.47 -132.53
C LYS A 524 47.72 -42.82 -132.99
N ALA A 525 47.31 -41.69 -132.40
CA ALA A 525 46.08 -41.00 -132.75
C ALA A 525 46.33 -39.89 -133.77
N VAL A 526 47.54 -39.33 -133.87
CA VAL A 526 47.92 -38.47 -135.01
C VAL A 526 47.80 -39.27 -136.32
N SER A 527 48.18 -40.55 -136.34
CA SER A 527 47.97 -41.43 -137.51
C SER A 527 46.53 -41.93 -137.70
N ARG A 528 45.60 -41.64 -136.79
CA ARG A 528 44.16 -41.98 -136.89
C ARG A 528 43.25 -40.75 -137.01
N ARG A 529 43.80 -39.56 -136.75
CA ARG A 529 43.11 -38.25 -136.78
C ARG A 529 42.87 -37.75 -138.21
N ASP A 530 43.60 -38.26 -139.20
CA ASP A 530 43.25 -38.08 -140.62
C ASP A 530 41.95 -38.78 -141.01
N THR A 531 41.55 -39.86 -140.33
CA THR A 531 40.42 -40.70 -140.78
C THR A 531 39.09 -40.39 -140.07
N ILE A 532 39.11 -39.82 -138.86
CA ILE A 532 37.89 -39.64 -138.03
C ILE A 532 37.78 -38.22 -137.47
N VAL A 533 37.87 -37.23 -138.37
CA VAL A 533 37.22 -35.91 -138.23
C VAL A 533 35.69 -36.04 -138.27
N THR A 534 35.18 -37.19 -138.69
CA THR A 534 33.76 -37.50 -138.78
C THR A 534 33.23 -38.21 -137.53
N ARG A 535 32.35 -37.48 -136.82
CA ARG A 535 31.16 -37.99 -136.09
C ARG A 535 31.32 -38.28 -134.59
N GLY A 536 30.87 -37.32 -133.77
CA GLY A 536 30.02 -37.65 -132.63
C GLY A 536 30.39 -37.08 -131.26
N ASP A 537 30.78 -35.81 -131.15
CA ASP A 537 30.94 -35.17 -129.84
C ASP A 537 29.58 -34.83 -129.17
N ALA A 538 29.47 -35.24 -127.90
CA ALA A 538 28.74 -34.62 -126.78
C ALA A 538 27.20 -34.39 -126.80
N GLN A 539 26.49 -35.12 -125.91
CA GLN A 539 25.46 -34.64 -124.94
C GLN A 539 24.94 -35.82 -124.08
N ALA A 540 24.64 -35.74 -122.77
CA ALA A 540 25.07 -34.83 -121.70
C ALA A 540 24.81 -35.46 -120.30
N LYS A 541 25.53 -34.93 -119.28
CA LYS A 541 25.49 -35.15 -117.81
C LYS A 541 24.11 -35.40 -117.15
N LEU A 542 24.05 -36.19 -116.05
CA LEU A 542 23.88 -35.72 -114.64
C LEU A 542 23.49 -36.80 -113.60
N ASN A 543 23.92 -36.58 -112.34
CA ASN A 543 23.57 -37.35 -111.12
C ASN A 543 22.52 -36.61 -110.26
N LYS A 544 21.68 -37.36 -109.51
CA LYS A 544 21.25 -37.04 -108.12
C LYS A 544 20.40 -38.19 -107.49
N LYS A 545 20.50 -38.37 -106.18
CA LYS A 545 19.60 -39.20 -105.33
C LYS A 545 19.18 -38.42 -104.08
N VAL A 546 18.05 -38.80 -103.48
CA VAL A 546 17.29 -38.03 -102.47
C VAL A 546 17.00 -38.89 -101.22
N GLU A 547 16.95 -38.27 -100.04
CA GLU A 547 16.65 -38.91 -98.74
C GLU A 547 15.14 -39.13 -98.47
N THR A 548 14.82 -40.02 -97.52
CA THR A 548 13.51 -40.68 -97.44
C THR A 548 12.58 -40.29 -96.28
N LYS A 549 11.28 -40.44 -96.58
CA LYS A 549 10.07 -40.04 -95.82
C LYS A 549 9.99 -40.48 -94.34
N GLY A 550 10.76 -41.48 -93.91
CA GLY A 550 10.68 -42.06 -92.56
C GLY A 550 11.21 -41.16 -91.44
N ALA A 551 12.22 -40.33 -91.72
CA ALA A 551 12.83 -39.45 -90.72
C ALA A 551 11.85 -38.38 -90.19
N PHE A 552 10.94 -37.90 -91.04
CA PHE A 552 9.95 -36.88 -90.67
C PHE A 552 8.87 -37.41 -89.72
N GLN A 553 8.44 -38.67 -89.85
CA GLN A 553 7.37 -39.23 -89.01
C GLN A 553 7.79 -39.42 -87.55
N LYS A 554 9.05 -39.81 -87.27
CA LYS A 554 9.56 -39.90 -85.89
C LYS A 554 9.61 -38.53 -85.20
N LYS A 555 10.18 -37.51 -85.85
CA LYS A 555 10.25 -36.14 -85.31
C LYS A 555 8.86 -35.57 -84.99
N LEU A 556 7.86 -35.86 -85.82
CA LEU A 556 6.48 -35.36 -85.63
C LEU A 556 5.77 -36.02 -84.42
N ALA A 557 6.06 -37.30 -84.14
CA ALA A 557 5.53 -38.00 -82.96
C ALA A 557 6.13 -37.47 -81.64
N GLU A 558 7.43 -37.21 -81.63
CA GLU A 558 8.16 -36.65 -80.47
C GLU A 558 7.66 -35.26 -80.09
N LEU A 559 7.47 -34.38 -81.09
CA LEU A 559 6.91 -33.04 -80.90
C LEU A 559 5.50 -33.10 -80.30
N LYS A 560 4.63 -34.02 -80.75
CA LYS A 560 3.29 -34.19 -80.17
C LYS A 560 3.30 -34.62 -78.70
N LYS A 561 4.25 -35.49 -78.29
CA LYS A 561 4.43 -35.86 -76.88
C LYS A 561 4.88 -34.67 -76.05
N ARG A 562 5.84 -33.88 -76.56
CA ARG A 562 6.39 -32.71 -75.86
C ARG A 562 5.37 -31.58 -75.70
N ILE A 563 4.51 -31.35 -76.71
CA ILE A 563 3.39 -30.41 -76.63
C ILE A 563 2.39 -30.82 -75.52
N LYS A 564 2.05 -32.11 -75.40
CA LYS A 564 1.17 -32.59 -74.31
C LYS A 564 1.77 -32.39 -72.93
N GLN A 565 3.08 -32.63 -72.77
CA GLN A 565 3.79 -32.40 -71.51
C GLN A 565 3.70 -30.92 -71.10
N VAL A 566 4.11 -30.00 -72.00
CA VAL A 566 4.08 -28.55 -71.78
C VAL A 566 2.67 -28.04 -71.48
N GLN A 567 1.63 -28.58 -72.12
CA GLN A 567 0.24 -28.22 -71.82
C GLN A 567 -0.20 -28.65 -70.42
N GLN A 568 0.29 -29.79 -69.93
CA GLN A 568 0.00 -30.26 -68.58
C GLN A 568 0.75 -29.45 -67.52
N ASP A 569 2.02 -29.11 -67.78
CA ASP A 569 2.84 -28.28 -66.91
C ASP A 569 2.26 -26.86 -66.81
N ALA A 570 1.81 -26.27 -67.92
CA ALA A 570 1.11 -24.98 -67.95
C ALA A 570 -0.19 -25.00 -67.13
N ASN A 571 -1.03 -26.04 -67.29
CA ASN A 571 -2.28 -26.18 -66.54
C ASN A 571 -2.05 -26.36 -65.02
N ASN A 572 -0.88 -26.88 -64.60
CA ASN A 572 -0.50 -26.93 -63.19
C ASN A 572 -0.07 -25.54 -62.71
N SER A 573 0.78 -24.83 -63.47
CA SER A 573 1.17 -23.45 -63.15
C SER A 573 -0.03 -22.50 -63.03
N ASP A 574 -1.05 -22.66 -63.87
CA ASP A 574 -2.30 -21.86 -63.78
C ASP A 574 -3.08 -22.12 -62.48
N LYS A 575 -3.01 -23.34 -61.92
CA LYS A 575 -3.61 -23.65 -60.60
C LYS A 575 -2.80 -23.02 -59.48
N ASP A 576 -1.48 -23.16 -59.50
CA ASP A 576 -0.59 -22.56 -58.50
C ASP A 576 -0.78 -21.03 -58.46
N ILE A 577 -0.92 -20.39 -59.64
CA ILE A 577 -1.24 -18.96 -59.76
C ILE A 577 -2.61 -18.61 -59.18
N ALA A 578 -3.63 -19.47 -59.35
CA ALA A 578 -4.95 -19.26 -58.76
C ALA A 578 -4.93 -19.40 -57.23
N GLU A 579 -4.24 -20.39 -56.69
CA GLU A 579 -4.06 -20.59 -55.25
C GLU A 579 -3.28 -19.44 -54.61
N LEU A 580 -2.19 -18.98 -55.23
CA LEU A 580 -1.41 -17.83 -54.78
C LEU A 580 -2.23 -16.53 -54.79
N ARG A 581 -3.09 -16.31 -55.80
CA ARG A 581 -4.03 -15.17 -55.83
C ARG A 581 -5.07 -15.23 -54.71
N GLY A 582 -5.56 -16.42 -54.38
CA GLY A 582 -6.45 -16.63 -53.23
C GLY A 582 -5.77 -16.29 -51.91
N HIS A 583 -4.53 -16.73 -51.71
CA HIS A 583 -3.72 -16.37 -50.54
C HIS A 583 -3.41 -14.86 -50.48
N GLN A 584 -3.12 -14.23 -51.63
CA GLN A 584 -2.90 -12.79 -51.71
C GLN A 584 -4.15 -11.99 -51.28
N GLN A 585 -5.34 -12.40 -51.71
CA GLN A 585 -6.60 -11.76 -51.29
C GLN A 585 -6.86 -11.94 -49.78
N LEU A 586 -6.70 -13.17 -49.26
CA LEU A 586 -6.87 -13.44 -47.83
C LEU A 586 -5.91 -12.61 -46.97
N LEU A 587 -4.64 -12.55 -47.36
CA LEU A 587 -3.62 -11.77 -46.64
C LEU A 587 -3.87 -10.26 -46.73
N SER A 588 -4.35 -9.77 -47.88
CA SER A 588 -4.74 -8.35 -48.04
C SER A 588 -5.89 -7.98 -47.12
N GLN A 589 -6.90 -8.86 -46.98
CA GLN A 589 -8.04 -8.64 -46.09
C GLN A 589 -7.62 -8.69 -44.61
N GLN A 590 -6.76 -9.63 -44.21
CA GLN A 590 -6.17 -9.67 -42.87
C GLN A 590 -5.35 -8.41 -42.55
N LEU A 591 -4.62 -7.87 -43.54
CA LEU A 591 -3.85 -6.63 -43.40
C LEU A 591 -4.78 -5.42 -43.23
N GLU A 592 -5.86 -5.32 -44.00
CA GLU A 592 -6.86 -4.26 -43.86
C GLU A 592 -7.55 -4.30 -42.48
N ASP A 593 -7.89 -5.50 -41.98
CA ASP A 593 -8.48 -5.66 -40.65
C ASP A 593 -7.48 -5.31 -39.54
N LYS A 594 -6.21 -5.73 -39.66
CA LYS A 594 -5.15 -5.31 -38.73
C LYS A 594 -4.86 -3.81 -38.79
N GLN A 595 -5.03 -3.18 -39.95
CA GLN A 595 -4.92 -1.74 -40.10
C GLN A 595 -6.09 -1.03 -39.40
N LYS A 596 -7.32 -1.56 -39.45
CA LYS A 596 -8.46 -1.04 -38.68
C LYS A 596 -8.24 -1.17 -37.16
N ASP A 597 -7.79 -2.35 -36.70
CA ASP A 597 -7.41 -2.57 -35.30
C ASP A 597 -6.39 -1.53 -34.82
N PHE A 598 -5.35 -1.29 -35.62
CA PHE A 598 -4.31 -0.30 -35.33
C PHE A 598 -4.86 1.14 -35.22
N HIS A 599 -5.73 1.57 -36.14
CA HIS A 599 -6.32 2.92 -36.08
C HIS A 599 -7.23 3.09 -34.85
N GLN A 600 -7.94 2.04 -34.42
CA GLN A 600 -8.73 2.08 -33.18
C GLN A 600 -7.84 2.19 -31.93
N LEU A 601 -6.75 1.41 -31.88
CA LEU A 601 -5.79 1.48 -30.78
C LEU A 601 -5.06 2.83 -30.74
N GLN A 602 -4.68 3.38 -31.89
CA GLN A 602 -4.07 4.72 -31.97
C GLN A 602 -5.05 5.79 -31.47
N SER A 603 -6.31 5.79 -31.95
CA SER A 603 -7.31 6.75 -31.48
C SER A 603 -7.60 6.63 -29.97
N ALA A 604 -7.47 5.44 -29.39
CA ALA A 604 -7.58 5.24 -27.94
C ALA A 604 -6.35 5.78 -27.20
N ALA A 605 -5.14 5.58 -27.73
CA ALA A 605 -3.91 6.15 -27.19
C ALA A 605 -3.94 7.70 -27.21
N ASP A 606 -4.28 8.29 -28.37
CA ASP A 606 -4.40 9.76 -28.54
C ASP A 606 -5.42 10.36 -27.53
N THR A 607 -6.49 9.62 -27.23
CA THR A 607 -7.49 10.03 -26.23
C THR A 607 -6.94 9.97 -24.81
N LEU A 608 -6.19 8.91 -24.47
CA LEU A 608 -5.54 8.77 -23.16
C LEU A 608 -4.46 9.82 -22.94
N ASP A 609 -3.68 10.16 -23.95
CA ASP A 609 -2.66 11.22 -23.89
C ASP A 609 -3.32 12.58 -23.62
N GLY A 610 -4.42 12.92 -24.30
CA GLY A 610 -5.20 14.13 -24.02
C GLY A 610 -5.80 14.17 -22.60
N ASP A 611 -6.17 13.01 -22.05
CA ASP A 611 -6.61 12.89 -20.65
C ASP A 611 -5.46 13.04 -19.66
N ILE A 612 -4.27 12.54 -19.97
CA ILE A 612 -3.04 12.74 -19.18
C ILE A 612 -2.68 14.22 -19.14
N GLU A 613 -2.66 14.93 -20.28
CA GLU A 613 -2.42 16.37 -20.34
C GLU A 613 -3.41 17.14 -19.45
N ARG A 614 -4.72 16.86 -19.60
CA ARG A 614 -5.78 17.47 -18.79
C ARG A 614 -5.60 17.23 -17.28
N LEU A 615 -5.20 16.02 -16.88
CA LEU A 615 -4.93 15.70 -15.48
C LEU A 615 -3.66 16.38 -14.95
N GLN A 616 -2.64 16.56 -15.80
CA GLN A 616 -1.44 17.33 -15.45
C GLN A 616 -1.76 18.82 -15.23
N GLU A 617 -2.58 19.43 -16.08
CA GLU A 617 -3.06 20.82 -15.90
C GLU A 617 -3.79 20.99 -14.56
N VAL A 618 -4.73 20.09 -14.25
CA VAL A 618 -5.48 20.11 -12.98
C VAL A 618 -4.55 19.91 -11.77
N LYS A 619 -3.59 18.99 -11.86
CA LYS A 619 -2.57 18.77 -10.80
C LYS A 619 -1.73 20.03 -10.57
N GLN A 620 -1.30 20.70 -11.63
CA GLN A 620 -0.48 21.91 -11.55
C GLN A 620 -1.29 23.08 -10.97
N MET A 621 -2.54 23.27 -11.41
CA MET A 621 -3.47 24.26 -10.85
C MET A 621 -3.65 24.04 -9.34
N ASN A 622 -4.02 22.82 -8.92
CA ASN A 622 -4.22 22.47 -7.51
C ASN A 622 -2.95 22.71 -6.67
N MET A 623 -1.76 22.38 -7.21
CA MET A 623 -0.48 22.67 -6.56
C MET A 623 -0.28 24.18 -6.34
N THR A 624 -0.53 25.01 -7.35
CA THR A 624 -0.40 26.47 -7.20
C THR A 624 -1.38 27.06 -6.19
N GLU A 625 -2.61 26.52 -6.12
CA GLU A 625 -3.61 26.96 -5.15
C GLU A 625 -3.23 26.54 -3.72
N ILE A 626 -2.76 25.30 -3.52
CA ILE A 626 -2.28 24.81 -2.23
C ILE A 626 -1.10 25.65 -1.75
N LEU A 627 -0.13 25.95 -2.61
CA LEU A 627 1.01 26.82 -2.27
C LEU A 627 0.56 28.24 -1.87
N ALA A 628 -0.40 28.82 -2.60
CA ALA A 628 -0.98 30.12 -2.25
C ALA A 628 -1.71 30.09 -0.89
N ARG A 629 -2.50 29.05 -0.63
CA ARG A 629 -3.19 28.82 0.66
C ARG A 629 -2.17 28.62 1.81
N GLN A 630 -1.13 27.83 1.61
CA GLN A 630 -0.04 27.62 2.58
C GLN A 630 0.70 28.93 2.90
N GLN A 631 1.03 29.73 1.88
CA GLN A 631 1.68 31.02 2.10
C GLN A 631 0.77 32.00 2.84
N ARG A 632 -0.54 32.01 2.54
CA ARG A 632 -1.54 32.79 3.28
C ARG A 632 -1.63 32.37 4.75
N VAL A 633 -1.57 31.06 5.04
CA VAL A 633 -1.48 30.54 6.43
C VAL A 633 -0.20 30.98 7.13
N LYS A 634 0.97 30.90 6.47
CA LYS A 634 2.24 31.40 7.03
C LYS A 634 2.19 32.90 7.35
N ASN A 635 1.55 33.70 6.49
CA ASN A 635 1.34 35.13 6.73
C ASN A 635 0.44 35.36 7.96
N TYR A 636 -0.66 34.62 8.11
CA TYR A 636 -1.53 34.70 9.29
C TYR A 636 -0.86 34.22 10.59
N GLN A 637 -0.02 33.17 10.52
CA GLN A 637 0.80 32.73 11.66
C GLN A 637 1.81 33.81 12.07
N SER A 638 2.52 34.39 11.09
CA SER A 638 3.45 35.50 11.32
C SER A 638 2.75 36.73 11.93
N LEU A 639 1.49 37.00 11.54
CA LEU A 639 0.67 38.08 12.09
C LEU A 639 0.28 37.79 13.54
N LYS A 640 -0.15 36.55 13.84
CA LYS A 640 -0.44 36.10 15.21
C LYS A 640 0.79 36.15 16.12
N GLU A 641 1.98 35.91 15.58
CA GLU A 641 3.26 36.02 16.29
C GLU A 641 3.81 37.44 16.37
N GLY A 642 3.15 38.44 15.78
CA GLY A 642 3.61 39.84 15.76
C GLY A 642 4.85 40.10 14.89
N LYS A 643 5.27 39.13 14.07
CA LYS A 643 6.46 39.18 13.19
C LYS A 643 6.13 39.60 11.75
N TYR A 644 4.86 39.80 11.42
CA TYR A 644 4.43 40.13 10.07
C TYR A 644 4.70 41.59 9.71
N ASN A 645 5.60 41.81 8.75
CA ASN A 645 5.87 43.13 8.19
C ASN A 645 4.83 43.46 7.10
N LEU A 646 4.00 44.48 7.36
CA LEU A 646 3.11 45.06 6.37
C LEU A 646 3.94 45.67 5.22
N LEU A 647 3.79 45.13 3.99
CA LEU A 647 4.45 45.70 2.80
C LEU A 647 3.99 47.13 2.52
N CYS A 648 2.69 47.40 2.70
CA CYS A 648 2.09 48.72 2.58
C CYS A 648 1.64 49.19 3.98
N LYS A 649 2.18 50.32 4.45
CA LYS A 649 1.89 50.86 5.79
C LYS A 649 0.67 51.79 5.85
N THR A 650 0.14 52.17 4.69
CA THR A 650 -1.04 53.04 4.54
C THR A 650 -1.98 52.46 3.48
N GLU A 651 -3.27 52.72 3.63
CA GLU A 651 -4.33 52.21 2.75
C GLU A 651 -4.17 52.70 1.31
N ALA A 652 -3.91 54.00 1.11
CA ALA A 652 -3.61 54.57 -0.21
C ALA A 652 -2.36 53.95 -0.88
N ALA A 653 -1.36 53.49 -0.11
CA ALA A 653 -0.21 52.78 -0.67
C ALA A 653 -0.55 51.33 -1.04
N LEU A 654 -1.48 50.69 -0.33
CA LEU A 654 -2.01 49.38 -0.67
C LEU A 654 -2.84 49.44 -1.96
N GLU A 655 -3.74 50.41 -2.09
CA GLU A 655 -4.52 50.64 -3.33
C GLU A 655 -3.60 50.92 -4.53
N THR A 656 -2.60 51.80 -4.35
CA THR A 656 -1.63 52.12 -5.40
C THR A 656 -0.82 50.90 -5.83
N GLU A 657 -0.41 50.04 -4.89
CA GLU A 657 0.34 48.83 -5.24
C GLU A 657 -0.57 47.74 -5.81
N MET A 658 -1.81 47.58 -5.31
CA MET A 658 -2.81 46.71 -5.92
C MET A 658 -3.06 47.08 -7.38
N GLN A 659 -3.31 48.36 -7.68
CA GLN A 659 -3.52 48.83 -9.04
C GLN A 659 -2.33 48.48 -9.95
N LYS A 660 -1.08 48.73 -9.51
CA LYS A 660 0.11 48.33 -10.28
C LYS A 660 0.21 46.83 -10.51
N GLN A 661 -0.24 45.98 -9.58
CA GLN A 661 -0.23 44.53 -9.79
C GLN A 661 -1.33 44.10 -10.77
N THR A 662 -2.51 44.73 -10.71
CA THR A 662 -3.59 44.54 -11.71
C THR A 662 -3.14 45.00 -13.11
N ASP A 663 -2.53 46.18 -13.23
CA ASP A 663 -2.00 46.72 -14.50
C ASP A 663 -0.92 45.80 -15.10
N LYS A 664 0.00 45.30 -14.26
CA LYS A 664 1.00 44.30 -14.67
C LYS A 664 0.35 43.00 -15.13
N MET A 665 -0.66 42.50 -14.41
CA MET A 665 -1.36 41.27 -14.77
C MET A 665 -2.12 41.42 -16.10
N HIS A 666 -2.77 42.57 -16.33
CA HIS A 666 -3.43 42.89 -17.60
C HIS A 666 -2.41 43.02 -18.75
N THR A 667 -1.25 43.64 -18.49
CA THR A 667 -0.14 43.74 -19.46
C THR A 667 0.39 42.35 -19.82
N ILE A 668 0.60 41.47 -18.85
CA ILE A 668 1.06 40.09 -19.07
C ILE A 668 0.01 39.28 -19.82
N ALA A 669 -1.28 39.39 -19.48
CA ALA A 669 -2.37 38.75 -20.22
C ALA A 669 -2.38 39.19 -21.69
N THR A 670 -2.30 40.50 -21.95
CA THR A 670 -2.22 41.05 -23.31
C THR A 670 -0.99 40.53 -24.09
N ILE A 671 0.16 40.37 -23.43
CA ILE A 671 1.36 39.77 -24.04
C ILE A 671 1.15 38.29 -24.35
N VAL A 672 0.53 37.53 -23.45
CA VAL A 672 0.23 36.10 -23.63
C VAL A 672 -0.77 35.88 -24.77
N ASP A 673 -1.84 36.67 -24.82
CA ASP A 673 -2.82 36.61 -25.92
C ASP A 673 -2.20 36.97 -27.26
N ARG A 674 -1.33 38.00 -27.29
CA ARG A 674 -0.58 38.36 -28.49
C ARG A 674 0.38 37.26 -28.94
N LEU A 675 1.12 36.63 -28.02
CA LEU A 675 1.99 35.49 -28.35
C LEU A 675 1.19 34.27 -28.83
N ASN A 676 0.02 34.01 -28.26
CA ASN A 676 -0.89 32.94 -28.69
C ASN A 676 -1.47 33.20 -30.10
N GLN A 677 -1.63 34.46 -30.50
CA GLN A 677 -2.06 34.86 -31.86
C GLN A 677 -0.90 34.84 -32.87
N GLU A 678 0.27 35.38 -32.50
CA GLU A 678 1.45 35.43 -33.37
C GLU A 678 2.10 34.05 -33.57
N PHE A 679 2.00 33.15 -32.58
CA PHE A 679 2.63 31.82 -32.61
C PHE A 679 1.69 30.68 -32.14
N PRO A 680 0.79 30.19 -33.01
CA PRO A 680 -0.18 29.15 -32.64
C PRO A 680 0.43 27.84 -32.09
N HIS A 681 1.64 27.50 -32.52
CA HIS A 681 2.37 26.30 -32.06
C HIS A 681 2.87 26.40 -30.60
N ILE A 682 2.88 27.60 -30.01
CA ILE A 682 3.31 27.83 -28.61
C ILE A 682 2.10 27.79 -27.65
N GLN A 683 0.86 27.78 -28.16
CA GLN A 683 -0.34 27.74 -27.31
C GLN A 683 -0.37 26.60 -26.27
N PRO A 684 0.03 25.34 -26.58
CA PRO A 684 0.07 24.27 -25.56
C PRO A 684 1.01 24.61 -24.39
N ALA A 685 2.16 25.22 -24.68
CA ALA A 685 3.14 25.62 -23.66
C ALA A 685 2.69 26.86 -22.86
N MET A 686 1.84 27.72 -23.43
CA MET A 686 1.31 28.94 -22.78
C MET A 686 -0.01 28.72 -22.04
N ARG A 687 -0.73 27.63 -22.32
CA ARG A 687 -2.00 27.26 -21.68
C ARG A 687 -1.92 27.21 -20.13
N PRO A 688 -0.86 26.69 -19.49
CA PRO A 688 -0.71 26.77 -18.03
C PRO A 688 -0.60 28.22 -17.52
N ILE A 689 0.00 29.12 -18.29
CA ILE A 689 0.14 30.55 -17.94
C ILE A 689 -1.21 31.27 -18.08
N VAL A 690 -1.97 30.98 -19.14
CA VAL A 690 -3.35 31.48 -19.33
C VAL A 690 -4.23 31.05 -18.14
N LEU A 691 -4.19 29.78 -17.73
CA LEU A 691 -4.94 29.26 -16.58
C LEU A 691 -4.48 29.88 -15.24
N ALA A 692 -3.18 30.14 -15.07
CA ALA A 692 -2.65 30.82 -13.89
C ALA A 692 -3.03 32.30 -13.83
N LEU A 693 -3.18 32.97 -14.98
CA LEU A 693 -3.69 34.33 -15.07
C LEU A 693 -5.20 34.38 -14.83
N SER A 694 -5.99 33.44 -15.38
CA SER A 694 -7.44 33.40 -15.17
C SER A 694 -7.84 33.08 -13.72
N SER A 695 -7.02 32.30 -12.99
CA SER A 695 -7.24 31.99 -11.56
C SER A 695 -6.75 33.09 -10.60
N ARG A 696 -5.94 34.03 -11.08
CA ARG A 696 -5.49 35.22 -10.33
C ARG A 696 -6.20 36.51 -10.74
N GLY A 697 -6.86 36.48 -11.90
CA GLY A 697 -7.80 37.50 -12.34
C GLY A 697 -8.84 37.74 -11.26
N VAL A 698 -8.99 39.01 -10.88
CA VAL A 698 -10.15 39.44 -10.10
C VAL A 698 -11.38 39.12 -10.94
N LYS A 699 -12.29 38.31 -10.40
CA LYS A 699 -13.66 38.31 -10.91
C LYS A 699 -14.23 39.69 -10.61
N GLU A 700 -14.49 40.47 -11.64
CA GLU A 700 -15.39 41.61 -11.55
C GLU A 700 -16.82 41.06 -11.45
N ASP A 701 -17.26 40.82 -10.21
CA ASP A 701 -18.65 40.62 -9.76
C ASP A 701 -18.80 41.25 -8.37
#